data_AF-A0A2I9DR82-F1
#
_entry.id   AF-A0A2I9DR82-F1
#
_cell.length_a   1.000
_cell.length_b   1.000
_cell.length_c   1.000
_cell.angle_alpha   90.00
_cell.angle_beta   90.00
_cell.angle_gamma   90.00
#
_symmetry.space_group_name_H-M   'P 1'
#
loop_
_entity.id
_entity.type
_entity.pdbx_description
1 polymer ?
#
loop_
_entity_poly.entity_id
_entity_poly.type
_entity_poly.pdbx_seq_one_letter_code
_entity_poly.pdbx_strand_id
1 'polypeptide(L)'
;MKQLLTACLLFLALICSAQGIRKNVSTYSHAQYSEIDINTNKQQSNSTSDSNGKVTPEIFRKKAAANHIKSRTFKNINGADEGFYIVSGVFSDLGNAQNLAQKLKVKGFAAGYISNPSNGLNYVYLNRYDTLDSAISACNSKLDGTYTDPFWLMNVDNGGKSKKLEINGNGTVSKLPLPNTALDKNSAQEVKDYPKGLKAPDQDEKQEPKTNKEETKEELSLEEVTYDMLSPIEEDKNDVSKVRGTNFNEKTSPNATRLIQKADQYFDKMWYAEAAELYEEALNKDANNYSLEILQKAGDSHYYNTNMERAYYYYNIIFERYEEEVSPDQIFKYAHTLKGTGKYSKSKRMMRLYDKQVEQGNVGSKLDFKASKKEAVLDKILNMELKFGLKNLAINTKYSEFSPMFYNDDEIVFASAKDSSIFNTRRYKWNNQPYLDLYVSKVNKESQDLKAAIRFSKKINSKYHEASVTFTPDNSTMYFTRNNYGKKLKRDKNGVNHLKIYVSKKVDGEWMEAEEVPFNSDDYSTGHPALSPDGKKLYFVSDMPGTIGDTDIFVVDVLDNGSYSEPKNLGPGINTEQKEMFPFINDKKLYFASNGHVGLGGLDVYEVAYDGEGFKEVINMGQPINSNKDDFSYIVNEEDQKGYFASNRRGGKGDDDIYSFERLVLEEVVKNAISGVVTELITGDLMPKALVTLLDENNIKLKEMVTEDDGSFVFEDLESNTKYTIKTTRSEFFENVVTAETKKNEVVNVDITMKKLKELIVIEDGIKKLKTDMIFFDFDKSYIRKDASLELDKLVEVMTEYKDMVIKIESHTDSRGPDVYNKYLSDKRAKSTRAYLISKGISADRIESAIGYGEERLINECGNGVRCSREKHELNRRSEFVIVKM
;
A
#
# COMPACT_ATOMS: atom_id res chain seq x y z
N MET A 1 41.71 22.37 14.50
CA MET A 1 41.66 22.67 15.95
C MET A 1 42.17 24.10 16.18
N LYS A 2 41.44 24.93 16.94
CA LYS A 2 41.62 26.39 17.20
C LYS A 2 40.79 27.43 16.43
N GLN A 3 39.92 27.06 15.48
CA GLN A 3 38.88 27.99 14.98
C GLN A 3 37.44 27.44 15.01
N LEU A 4 37.22 26.20 15.43
CA LEU A 4 35.88 25.65 15.70
C LEU A 4 35.48 25.65 17.19
N LEU A 5 36.33 26.20 18.07
CA LEU A 5 36.10 26.23 19.53
C LEU A 5 35.55 27.58 20.05
N THR A 6 35.25 28.52 19.15
CA THR A 6 34.91 29.90 19.53
C THR A 6 33.44 30.28 19.29
N ALA A 7 32.59 29.38 18.77
CA ALA A 7 31.17 29.67 18.51
C ALA A 7 30.19 28.99 19.50
N CYS A 8 30.63 28.00 20.29
CA CYS A 8 29.77 27.33 21.28
C CYS A 8 29.80 27.96 22.69
N LEU A 9 30.52 29.07 22.88
CA LEU A 9 30.74 29.71 24.19
C LEU A 9 30.00 31.06 24.37
N LEU A 10 29.04 31.39 23.49
CA LEU A 10 28.38 32.71 23.49
C LEU A 10 26.84 32.70 23.59
N PHE A 11 26.21 31.60 23.99
CA PHE A 11 24.78 31.63 24.37
C PHE A 11 24.46 30.85 25.64
N LEU A 12 25.44 30.78 26.55
CA LEU A 12 25.31 30.17 27.87
C LEU A 12 25.82 31.12 28.97
N ALA A 13 25.41 32.40 28.91
CA ALA A 13 25.54 33.36 30.01
C ALA A 13 24.64 34.57 29.78
N LEU A 14 23.33 34.43 30.00
CA LEU A 14 22.44 35.53 30.42
C LEU A 14 21.16 34.95 31.01
N ILE A 15 21.34 34.14 32.06
CA ILE A 15 20.34 33.97 33.11
C ILE A 15 20.99 34.52 34.38
N CYS A 16 20.53 35.68 34.86
CA CYS A 16 20.23 35.93 36.29
C CYS A 16 19.76 37.37 36.51
N SER A 17 18.45 37.51 36.69
CA SER A 17 17.82 38.51 37.56
C SER A 17 16.56 37.88 38.13
N ALA A 18 16.70 37.36 39.35
CA ALA A 18 15.75 37.32 40.49
C ALA A 18 14.24 37.10 40.25
N GLN A 19 13.48 36.39 41.08
CA GLN A 19 13.65 35.58 42.29
C GLN A 19 12.23 35.04 42.61
N GLY A 20 12.12 33.88 43.27
CA GLY A 20 10.94 33.54 44.07
C GLY A 20 10.21 32.24 43.68
N ILE A 21 10.05 31.19 44.49
CA ILE A 21 10.67 30.69 45.72
C ILE A 21 10.00 29.30 45.97
N ARG A 22 10.85 28.30 46.26
CA ARG A 22 10.68 27.12 47.16
C ARG A 22 9.54 26.09 46.90
N LYS A 23 9.70 24.78 47.15
CA LYS A 23 10.82 23.92 47.62
C LYS A 23 10.39 22.44 47.49
N ASN A 24 11.40 21.60 47.22
CA ASN A 24 11.66 20.21 47.65
C ASN A 24 10.70 19.10 47.17
N VAL A 25 11.08 18.16 46.29
CA VAL A 25 12.28 17.28 46.17
C VAL A 25 12.43 16.27 47.31
N SER A 26 12.28 14.97 46.98
CA SER A 26 13.37 13.97 47.04
C SER A 26 12.82 12.56 46.73
N THR A 27 13.22 11.96 45.60
CA THR A 27 14.21 10.86 45.44
C THR A 27 13.62 9.44 45.52
N TYR A 28 13.80 8.66 44.46
CA TYR A 28 13.77 7.20 44.50
C TYR A 28 15.10 6.65 43.99
N SER A 29 15.73 5.80 44.80
CA SER A 29 16.91 4.98 44.49
C SER A 29 16.51 3.54 44.18
N HIS A 30 17.38 2.85 43.45
CA HIS A 30 17.27 1.46 42.99
C HIS A 30 17.44 0.37 44.08
N ALA A 31 16.79 -0.77 43.78
CA ALA A 31 17.18 -2.18 44.00
C ALA A 31 17.10 -2.84 45.40
N GLN A 32 16.30 -3.92 45.52
CA GLN A 32 16.78 -5.30 45.76
C GLN A 32 15.66 -6.36 45.73
N TYR A 33 16.08 -7.62 45.51
CA TYR A 33 15.35 -8.88 45.23
C TYR A 33 14.81 -9.65 46.47
N SER A 34 13.95 -10.65 46.18
CA SER A 34 13.48 -11.85 46.98
C SER A 34 12.40 -11.61 48.05
N GLU A 35 11.38 -12.46 48.29
CA GLU A 35 10.90 -13.74 47.76
C GLU A 35 9.43 -13.94 48.25
N ILE A 36 8.56 -14.44 47.37
CA ILE A 36 7.43 -15.39 47.51
C ILE A 36 6.51 -15.31 48.76
N ASP A 37 5.22 -14.97 48.56
CA ASP A 37 4.09 -15.91 48.78
C ASP A 37 2.70 -15.38 48.33
N ILE A 38 2.12 -16.09 47.36
CA ILE A 38 0.71 -16.50 47.16
C ILE A 38 -0.40 -15.58 47.73
N ASN A 39 -1.09 -14.81 46.86
CA ASN A 39 -2.54 -14.94 46.65
C ASN A 39 -3.13 -13.97 45.59
N THR A 40 -3.79 -14.57 44.60
CA THR A 40 -4.95 -14.09 43.83
C THR A 40 -4.97 -12.65 43.30
N ASN A 41 -4.71 -12.55 41.98
CA ASN A 41 -5.08 -11.43 41.12
C ASN A 41 -6.56 -11.02 41.29
N LYS A 42 -6.80 -9.79 41.76
CA LYS A 42 -7.97 -9.00 41.39
C LYS A 42 -7.64 -8.25 40.10
N GLN A 43 -8.11 -8.79 38.97
CA GLN A 43 -8.27 -7.99 37.75
C GLN A 43 -9.26 -6.87 38.03
N GLN A 44 -8.82 -5.63 37.84
CA GLN A 44 -9.69 -4.46 37.88
C GLN A 44 -10.43 -4.38 36.54
N SER A 45 -11.74 -4.60 36.61
CA SER A 45 -12.73 -4.54 35.56
C SER A 45 -12.83 -3.13 34.94
N ASN A 46 -12.57 -3.00 33.64
CA ASN A 46 -13.06 -1.87 32.85
C ASN A 46 -14.44 -2.25 32.27
N SER A 47 -15.44 -1.43 32.59
CA SER A 47 -16.88 -1.61 32.37
C SER A 47 -17.28 -1.90 30.91
N THR A 48 -18.18 -2.88 30.73
CA THR A 48 -18.65 -3.43 29.44
C THR A 48 -20.06 -2.98 29.00
N SER A 49 -20.61 -1.88 29.50
CA SER A 49 -21.95 -1.41 29.06
C SER A 49 -22.23 0.06 29.42
N ASP A 50 -23.21 0.65 28.73
CA ASP A 50 -23.88 1.88 29.19
C ASP A 50 -24.69 1.62 30.48
N SER A 51 -25.25 2.68 31.08
CA SER A 51 -26.00 2.60 32.35
C SER A 51 -27.24 1.69 32.33
N ASN A 52 -27.57 1.07 31.17
CA ASN A 52 -28.66 0.13 30.97
C ASN A 52 -28.21 -1.26 30.46
N GLY A 53 -26.91 -1.57 30.44
CA GLY A 53 -26.42 -2.89 30.03
C GLY A 53 -26.36 -3.11 28.50
N LYS A 54 -26.56 -2.07 27.67
CA LYS A 54 -26.64 -2.19 26.22
C LYS A 54 -25.27 -1.98 25.55
N VAL A 55 -25.00 -2.79 24.52
CA VAL A 55 -23.77 -2.70 23.72
C VAL A 55 -23.90 -1.54 22.73
N THR A 56 -23.10 -0.49 22.93
CA THR A 56 -23.08 0.65 21.99
C THR A 56 -22.42 0.26 20.66
N PRO A 57 -22.73 0.94 19.54
CA PRO A 57 -22.08 0.69 18.25
C PRO A 57 -20.55 0.84 18.30
N GLU A 58 -20.03 1.70 19.18
CA GLU A 58 -18.60 1.89 19.39
C GLU A 58 -17.96 0.67 20.07
N ILE A 59 -18.56 0.17 21.16
CA ILE A 59 -18.11 -1.05 21.85
C ILE A 59 -18.18 -2.25 20.90
N PHE A 60 -19.27 -2.37 20.14
CA PHE A 60 -19.45 -3.40 19.13
C PHE A 60 -18.31 -3.39 18.10
N ARG A 61 -18.05 -2.23 17.49
CA ARG A 61 -17.00 -2.07 16.48
C ARG A 61 -15.62 -2.38 17.06
N LYS A 62 -15.31 -1.89 18.27
CA LYS A 62 -14.02 -2.11 18.92
C LYS A 62 -13.78 -3.60 19.22
N LYS A 63 -14.79 -4.30 19.75
CA LYS A 63 -14.67 -5.73 20.11
C LYS A 63 -14.62 -6.63 18.88
N ALA A 64 -15.39 -6.34 17.83
CA ALA A 64 -15.30 -7.06 16.57
C ALA A 64 -13.94 -6.85 15.88
N ALA A 65 -13.43 -5.61 15.85
CA ALA A 65 -12.12 -5.30 15.29
C ALA A 65 -10.97 -5.99 16.04
N ALA A 66 -11.04 -6.06 17.38
CA ALA A 66 -10.06 -6.77 18.21
C ALA A 66 -10.01 -8.29 17.93
N ASN A 67 -11.04 -8.84 17.29
CA ASN A 67 -11.10 -10.24 16.87
C ASN A 67 -10.96 -10.40 15.35
N HIS A 68 -10.55 -9.34 14.63
CA HIS A 68 -10.39 -9.33 13.18
C HIS A 68 -11.68 -9.66 12.39
N ILE A 69 -12.85 -9.36 12.96
CA ILE A 69 -14.16 -9.62 12.33
C ILE A 69 -14.67 -8.32 11.69
N LYS A 70 -14.93 -8.35 10.37
CA LYS A 70 -15.62 -7.26 9.67
C LYS A 70 -17.00 -7.06 10.31
N SER A 71 -17.38 -5.81 10.58
CA SER A 71 -18.63 -5.55 11.28
C SER A 71 -19.33 -4.26 10.88
N ARG A 72 -20.66 -4.23 11.04
CA ARG A 72 -21.47 -3.02 10.81
C ARG A 72 -22.72 -3.01 11.69
N THR A 73 -23.11 -1.83 12.17
CA THR A 73 -24.38 -1.62 12.89
C THR A 73 -25.42 -0.99 11.96
N PHE A 74 -26.65 -1.48 12.04
CA PHE A 74 -27.82 -0.89 11.40
C PHE A 74 -28.86 -0.56 12.46
N LYS A 75 -29.56 0.56 12.26
CA LYS A 75 -30.59 1.02 13.17
C LYS A 75 -31.96 0.92 12.53
N ASN A 76 -32.97 0.55 13.33
CA ASN A 76 -34.38 0.56 12.94
C ASN A 76 -34.68 -0.26 11.67
N ILE A 77 -34.13 -1.48 11.55
CA ILE A 77 -34.50 -2.37 10.45
C ILE A 77 -35.88 -2.97 10.77
N ASN A 78 -36.88 -2.56 10.00
CA ASN A 78 -38.24 -3.04 10.16
C ASN A 78 -38.33 -4.55 9.84
N GLY A 79 -38.87 -5.35 10.76
CA GLY A 79 -39.00 -6.80 10.62
C GLY A 79 -37.77 -7.64 10.99
N ALA A 80 -36.69 -7.03 11.48
CA ALA A 80 -35.55 -7.74 12.07
C ALA A 80 -35.56 -7.60 13.60
N ASP A 81 -35.19 -8.65 14.33
CA ASP A 81 -35.03 -8.58 15.78
C ASP A 81 -33.73 -7.83 16.15
N GLU A 82 -33.72 -7.18 17.31
CA GLU A 82 -32.50 -6.58 17.85
C GLU A 82 -31.50 -7.68 18.19
N GLY A 83 -30.22 -7.55 17.84
CA GLY A 83 -29.20 -8.57 18.13
C GLY A 83 -28.06 -8.65 17.12
N PHE A 84 -27.23 -9.68 17.25
CA PHE A 84 -25.99 -9.86 16.47
C PHE A 84 -26.13 -11.01 15.48
N TYR A 85 -25.93 -10.74 14.20
CA TYR A 85 -26.13 -11.67 13.09
C TYR A 85 -24.82 -11.95 12.38
N ILE A 86 -24.46 -13.22 12.20
CA ILE A 86 -23.32 -13.62 11.37
C ILE A 86 -23.80 -13.71 9.92
N VAL A 87 -23.44 -12.71 9.10
CA VAL A 87 -23.91 -12.55 7.73
C VAL A 87 -22.95 -13.23 6.77
N SER A 88 -23.48 -14.16 5.96
CA SER A 88 -22.75 -14.91 4.93
C SER A 88 -22.91 -14.33 3.53
N GLY A 89 -23.94 -13.51 3.28
CA GLY A 89 -24.15 -12.92 1.96
C GLY A 89 -25.10 -11.72 1.96
N VAL A 90 -24.98 -10.88 0.94
CA VAL A 90 -25.82 -9.68 0.76
C VAL A 90 -26.28 -9.63 -0.70
N PHE A 91 -27.59 -9.52 -0.93
CA PHE A 91 -28.19 -9.64 -2.26
C PHE A 91 -29.17 -8.50 -2.54
N SER A 92 -29.15 -7.94 -3.74
CA SER A 92 -30.18 -7.00 -4.21
C SER A 92 -31.49 -7.73 -4.55
N ASP A 93 -31.39 -8.94 -5.12
CA ASP A 93 -32.54 -9.78 -5.43
C ASP A 93 -32.97 -10.63 -4.22
N LEU A 94 -34.27 -10.61 -3.91
CA LEU A 94 -34.85 -11.33 -2.78
C LEU A 94 -34.87 -12.85 -3.01
N GLY A 95 -35.08 -13.30 -4.26
CA GLY A 95 -35.11 -14.74 -4.59
C GLY A 95 -33.75 -15.41 -4.35
N ASN A 96 -32.66 -14.74 -4.70
CA ASN A 96 -31.30 -15.21 -4.43
C ASN A 96 -31.00 -15.31 -2.93
N ALA A 97 -31.43 -14.31 -2.14
CA ALA A 97 -31.29 -14.35 -0.69
C ALA A 97 -32.07 -15.53 -0.08
N GLN A 98 -33.30 -15.74 -0.51
CA GLN A 98 -34.14 -16.86 -0.08
C GLN A 98 -33.52 -18.22 -0.44
N ASN A 99 -32.99 -18.36 -1.66
CA ASN A 99 -32.33 -19.57 -2.11
C ASN A 99 -31.08 -19.90 -1.29
N LEU A 100 -30.23 -18.91 -0.98
CA LEU A 100 -29.06 -19.15 -0.13
C LEU A 100 -29.46 -19.48 1.31
N ALA A 101 -30.41 -18.75 1.89
CA ALA A 101 -30.90 -19.02 3.23
C ALA A 101 -31.44 -20.47 3.35
N GLN A 102 -32.20 -20.93 2.35
CA GLN A 102 -32.70 -22.31 2.33
C GLN A 102 -31.57 -23.34 2.21
N LYS A 103 -30.57 -23.09 1.37
CA LYS A 103 -29.39 -23.97 1.26
C LYS A 103 -28.62 -24.06 2.58
N LEU A 104 -28.49 -22.95 3.30
CA LEU A 104 -27.81 -22.92 4.60
C LEU A 104 -28.63 -23.62 5.69
N LYS A 105 -29.97 -23.52 5.67
CA LYS A 105 -30.83 -24.32 6.54
C LYS A 105 -30.66 -25.82 6.33
N VAL A 106 -30.56 -26.27 5.08
CA VAL A 106 -30.29 -27.69 4.74
C VAL A 106 -28.93 -28.14 5.28
N LYS A 107 -27.95 -27.23 5.39
CA LYS A 107 -26.64 -27.50 6.00
C LYS A 107 -26.64 -27.45 7.54
N GLY A 108 -27.80 -27.31 8.18
CA GLY A 108 -27.96 -27.35 9.63
C GLY A 108 -27.86 -26.00 10.34
N PHE A 109 -27.75 -24.89 9.61
CA PHE A 109 -27.74 -23.56 10.22
C PHE A 109 -29.17 -23.07 10.52
N ALA A 110 -29.33 -22.18 11.51
CA ALA A 110 -30.61 -21.49 11.77
C ALA A 110 -31.00 -20.49 10.66
N ALA A 111 -30.18 -20.43 9.60
CA ALA A 111 -30.04 -19.36 8.64
C ALA A 111 -31.34 -18.69 8.18
N GLY A 112 -31.28 -17.39 7.98
CA GLY A 112 -32.40 -16.60 7.49
C GLY A 112 -31.91 -15.44 6.65
N TYR A 113 -32.80 -14.52 6.34
CA TYR A 113 -32.41 -13.25 5.73
C TYR A 113 -33.15 -12.08 6.38
N ILE A 114 -32.53 -10.91 6.30
CA ILE A 114 -33.12 -9.63 6.71
C ILE A 114 -33.20 -8.74 5.48
N SER A 115 -34.39 -8.35 5.08
CA SER A 115 -34.58 -7.32 4.06
C SER A 115 -34.48 -5.95 4.71
N ASN A 116 -33.61 -5.09 4.20
CA ASN A 116 -33.52 -3.71 4.65
C ASN A 116 -34.10 -2.77 3.57
N PRO A 117 -35.34 -2.26 3.76
CA PRO A 117 -35.95 -1.34 2.81
C PRO A 117 -35.16 -0.04 2.62
N SER A 118 -34.37 0.38 3.61
CA SER A 118 -33.63 1.65 3.56
C SER A 118 -32.51 1.66 2.53
N ASN A 119 -32.06 0.48 2.08
CA ASN A 119 -31.00 0.35 1.10
C ASN A 119 -31.27 -0.68 0.00
N GLY A 120 -32.45 -1.32 0.03
CA GLY A 120 -32.86 -2.31 -0.98
C GLY A 120 -32.06 -3.61 -0.96
N LEU A 121 -31.32 -3.92 0.12
CA LEU A 121 -30.49 -5.12 0.23
C LEU A 121 -31.09 -6.16 1.18
N ASN A 122 -30.79 -7.42 0.90
CA ASN A 122 -31.20 -8.60 1.66
C ASN A 122 -29.96 -9.28 2.25
N TYR A 123 -29.88 -9.34 3.58
CA TYR A 123 -28.75 -9.85 4.35
C TYR A 123 -29.01 -11.28 4.79
N VAL A 124 -28.34 -12.25 4.16
CA VAL A 124 -28.45 -13.67 4.55
C VAL A 124 -27.50 -13.94 5.72
N TYR A 125 -28.05 -14.43 6.83
CA TYR A 125 -27.29 -14.75 8.03
C TYR A 125 -27.32 -16.24 8.32
N LEU A 126 -26.26 -16.73 8.98
CA LEU A 126 -26.11 -18.11 9.43
C LEU A 126 -26.85 -18.32 10.76
N ASN A 127 -26.53 -17.51 11.76
CA ASN A 127 -27.09 -17.56 13.10
C ASN A 127 -27.29 -16.13 13.65
N ARG A 128 -28.26 -15.98 14.56
CA ARG A 128 -28.48 -14.78 15.39
C ARG A 128 -28.11 -15.09 16.83
N TYR A 129 -27.49 -14.13 17.51
CA TYR A 129 -27.10 -14.19 18.91
C TYR A 129 -27.64 -12.98 19.69
N ASP A 130 -28.07 -13.20 20.93
CA ASP A 130 -28.56 -12.14 21.82
C ASP A 130 -27.43 -11.33 22.47
N THR A 131 -26.24 -11.91 22.60
CA THR A 131 -25.07 -11.24 23.20
C THR A 131 -23.91 -11.15 22.22
N LEU A 132 -23.12 -10.08 22.34
CA LEU A 132 -21.94 -9.85 21.51
C LEU A 132 -20.86 -10.91 21.76
N ASP A 133 -20.69 -11.35 23.01
CA ASP A 133 -19.70 -12.37 23.38
C ASP A 133 -19.99 -13.71 22.72
N SER A 134 -21.24 -14.16 22.72
CA SER A 134 -21.64 -15.39 22.02
C SER A 134 -21.41 -15.28 20.52
N ALA A 135 -21.72 -14.13 19.92
CA ALA A 135 -21.51 -13.91 18.49
C ALA A 135 -20.02 -13.94 18.10
N ILE A 136 -19.16 -13.28 18.90
CA ILE A 136 -17.71 -13.28 18.68
C ILE A 136 -17.11 -14.66 18.88
N SER A 137 -17.53 -15.39 19.93
CA SER A 137 -17.07 -16.76 20.17
C SER A 137 -17.40 -17.66 18.97
N ALA A 138 -18.62 -17.56 18.43
CA ALA A 138 -19.03 -18.31 17.25
C ALA A 138 -18.28 -17.90 15.98
N CYS A 139 -17.96 -16.62 15.79
CA CYS A 139 -17.11 -16.17 14.69
C CYS A 139 -15.69 -16.74 14.81
N ASN A 140 -15.08 -16.69 16.00
CA ASN A 140 -13.72 -17.16 16.23
C ASN A 140 -13.58 -18.68 16.06
N SER A 141 -14.59 -19.45 16.48
CA SER A 141 -14.61 -20.90 16.22
C SER A 141 -15.01 -21.27 14.79
N LYS A 142 -15.33 -20.27 13.94
CA LYS A 142 -15.93 -20.46 12.61
C LYS A 142 -17.16 -21.38 12.65
N LEU A 143 -18.04 -21.11 13.62
CA LEU A 143 -19.21 -21.94 13.95
C LEU A 143 -18.77 -23.39 14.21
N ASP A 144 -17.78 -23.56 15.09
CA ASP A 144 -17.18 -24.84 15.48
C ASP A 144 -16.62 -25.63 14.27
N GLY A 145 -16.02 -24.90 13.33
CA GLY A 145 -15.44 -25.43 12.10
C GLY A 145 -16.46 -25.82 11.03
N THR A 146 -17.75 -25.63 11.25
CA THR A 146 -18.81 -26.05 10.31
C THR A 146 -18.99 -25.09 9.12
N TYR A 147 -18.42 -23.88 9.18
CA TYR A 147 -18.52 -22.88 8.12
C TYR A 147 -17.17 -22.31 7.73
N THR A 148 -16.77 -22.51 6.47
CA THR A 148 -15.43 -22.13 5.96
C THR A 148 -15.42 -20.91 5.05
N ASP A 149 -16.58 -20.49 4.56
CA ASP A 149 -16.72 -19.34 3.64
C ASP A 149 -16.63 -18.00 4.41
N PRO A 150 -16.34 -16.88 3.73
CA PRO A 150 -16.29 -15.56 4.38
C PRO A 150 -17.63 -15.15 5.02
N PHE A 151 -17.56 -14.54 6.19
CA PHE A 151 -18.71 -13.92 6.88
C PHE A 151 -18.32 -12.60 7.54
N TRP A 152 -19.31 -11.84 7.98
CA TRP A 152 -19.11 -10.62 8.77
C TRP A 152 -20.22 -10.46 9.81
N LEU A 153 -19.99 -9.65 10.83
CA LEU A 153 -20.89 -9.51 11.97
C LEU A 153 -21.77 -8.25 11.85
N MET A 154 -23.08 -8.43 11.86
CA MET A 154 -24.06 -7.36 11.79
C MET A 154 -24.72 -7.15 13.15
N ASN A 155 -24.72 -5.91 13.66
CA ASN A 155 -25.52 -5.52 14.82
C ASN A 155 -26.81 -4.82 14.34
N VAL A 156 -27.97 -5.33 14.73
CA VAL A 156 -29.27 -4.67 14.51
C VAL A 156 -29.68 -4.01 15.82
N ASP A 157 -29.70 -2.68 15.83
CA ASP A 157 -30.08 -1.86 17.00
C ASP A 157 -31.42 -1.14 16.71
N ASN A 158 -32.52 -1.73 17.17
CA ASN A 158 -33.86 -1.17 17.00
C ASN A 158 -34.32 -0.31 18.19
N GLY A 159 -33.40 0.07 19.08
CA GLY A 159 -33.72 0.93 20.22
C GLY A 159 -34.81 0.36 21.16
N GLY A 160 -34.94 -0.97 21.29
CA GLY A 160 -35.96 -1.60 22.13
C GLY A 160 -37.37 -1.67 21.53
N LYS A 161 -37.55 -1.37 20.24
CA LYS A 161 -38.84 -1.44 19.53
C LYS A 161 -38.91 -2.65 18.61
N SER A 162 -39.00 -3.88 19.13
CA SER A 162 -39.42 -5.04 18.32
C SER A 162 -40.90 -5.35 18.58
N LYS A 163 -41.76 -5.13 17.58
CA LYS A 163 -43.12 -5.68 17.60
C LYS A 163 -43.02 -7.14 17.13
N LYS A 164 -43.20 -8.07 18.07
CA LYS A 164 -43.33 -9.50 17.79
C LYS A 164 -44.58 -9.72 16.92
N LEU A 165 -44.41 -10.11 15.66
CA LEU A 165 -45.49 -10.65 14.85
C LEU A 165 -45.64 -12.13 15.21
N GLU A 166 -46.73 -12.48 15.89
CA GLU A 166 -47.12 -13.87 16.12
C GLU A 166 -47.51 -14.51 14.79
N ILE A 167 -46.83 -15.60 14.44
CA ILE A 167 -47.17 -16.44 13.29
C ILE A 167 -48.22 -17.45 13.76
N ASN A 168 -49.47 -17.28 13.32
CA ASN A 168 -50.45 -18.37 13.38
C ASN A 168 -50.33 -19.24 12.12
N GLY A 169 -50.34 -20.56 12.35
CA GLY A 169 -50.14 -21.59 11.33
C GLY A 169 -51.25 -21.61 10.30
N ASN A 170 -50.94 -21.15 9.09
CA ASN A 170 -51.28 -21.81 7.83
C ASN A 170 -50.57 -21.08 6.70
N GLY A 171 -49.50 -21.70 6.18
CA GLY A 171 -48.63 -21.14 5.15
C GLY A 171 -49.35 -20.87 3.83
N THR A 172 -49.75 -19.61 3.62
CA THR A 172 -50.11 -19.06 2.31
C THR A 172 -49.73 -17.59 2.26
N VAL A 173 -48.83 -17.22 1.33
CA VAL A 173 -48.45 -15.83 1.05
C VAL A 173 -49.36 -15.29 -0.06
N SER A 174 -50.20 -14.31 0.29
CA SER A 174 -50.96 -13.50 -0.66
C SER A 174 -50.07 -12.42 -1.28
N LYS A 175 -50.08 -12.34 -2.62
CA LYS A 175 -49.50 -11.24 -3.43
C LYS A 175 -49.89 -9.86 -2.90
N LEU A 176 -48.91 -8.96 -2.82
CA LEU A 176 -49.07 -7.50 -2.69
C LEU A 176 -47.94 -6.80 -3.49
N PRO A 177 -48.12 -5.54 -3.92
CA PRO A 177 -47.99 -5.10 -5.32
C PRO A 177 -46.68 -4.35 -5.62
N LEU A 178 -46.45 -4.14 -6.93
CA LEU A 178 -45.39 -3.28 -7.47
C LEU A 178 -45.42 -1.87 -6.81
N PRO A 179 -44.27 -1.28 -6.47
CA PRO A 179 -44.24 0.05 -5.88
C PRO A 179 -44.52 1.11 -6.94
N ASN A 180 -45.62 1.82 -6.72
CA ASN A 180 -45.94 3.08 -7.38
C ASN A 180 -45.02 4.21 -6.89
N THR A 181 -44.82 5.14 -7.81
CA THR A 181 -44.31 6.50 -7.66
C THR A 181 -44.85 7.23 -6.42
N ALA A 182 -43.95 7.53 -5.46
CA ALA A 182 -44.07 8.66 -4.55
C ALA A 182 -42.69 8.95 -3.92
N LEU A 183 -42.03 9.99 -4.41
CA LEU A 183 -40.96 10.68 -3.70
C LEU A 183 -41.58 11.30 -2.43
N ASP A 184 -41.27 10.74 -1.27
CA ASP A 184 -41.62 11.36 0.00
C ASP A 184 -40.62 12.48 0.30
N LYS A 185 -41.15 13.70 0.31
CA LYS A 185 -40.51 14.91 0.79
C LYS A 185 -40.39 14.79 2.30
N ASN A 186 -39.21 14.45 2.83
CA ASN A 186 -38.76 14.85 4.17
C ASN A 186 -37.30 14.43 4.44
N SER A 187 -36.36 15.18 3.87
CA SER A 187 -35.00 15.37 4.40
C SER A 187 -34.70 16.86 4.59
N ALA A 188 -35.74 17.63 4.93
CA ALA A 188 -35.66 19.02 5.34
C ALA A 188 -36.36 19.20 6.69
N GLN A 189 -35.72 18.78 7.78
CA GLN A 189 -35.93 19.39 9.10
C GLN A 189 -34.91 18.86 10.12
N GLU A 190 -33.78 19.56 10.21
CA GLU A 190 -33.12 19.89 11.48
C GLU A 190 -32.28 21.16 11.25
N VAL A 191 -32.96 22.31 11.11
CA VAL A 191 -32.51 23.64 11.59
C VAL A 191 -33.76 24.50 11.74
N LYS A 192 -34.29 24.62 12.95
CA LYS A 192 -35.16 25.72 13.36
C LYS A 192 -34.77 26.13 14.77
N ASP A 193 -34.05 27.23 14.86
CA ASP A 193 -34.23 28.23 15.91
C ASP A 193 -33.52 29.53 15.52
N TYR A 194 -34.32 30.54 15.17
CA TYR A 194 -33.97 31.95 15.30
C TYR A 194 -35.23 32.72 15.73
N PRO A 195 -35.13 33.66 16.69
CA PRO A 195 -36.30 34.29 17.31
C PRO A 195 -36.89 35.43 16.47
N LYS A 196 -38.22 35.59 16.56
CA LYS A 196 -38.96 36.77 16.13
C LYS A 196 -38.91 37.86 17.20
N GLY A 197 -38.65 39.10 16.80
CA GLY A 197 -38.97 40.29 17.59
C GLY A 197 -38.43 41.59 17.01
N LEU A 198 -39.23 42.67 17.14
CA LEU A 198 -39.02 44.09 16.78
C LEU A 198 -39.49 44.46 15.36
N LYS A 199 -40.78 44.82 15.18
CA LYS A 199 -41.43 46.14 15.37
C LYS A 199 -40.88 47.27 14.49
N ALA A 200 -41.77 47.75 13.62
CA ALA A 200 -41.66 48.95 12.78
C ALA A 200 -41.51 50.25 13.61
N PRO A 201 -41.19 51.35 12.91
CA PRO A 201 -42.10 52.48 12.96
C PRO A 201 -42.55 52.97 11.56
N ASP A 202 -43.85 53.28 11.50
CA ASP A 202 -44.50 54.35 10.72
C ASP A 202 -43.69 55.67 10.80
N GLN A 203 -43.76 56.68 9.93
CA GLN A 203 -44.76 57.19 8.99
C GLN A 203 -44.04 58.31 8.20
N ASP A 204 -44.38 58.55 6.94
CA ASP A 204 -45.04 59.79 6.51
C ASP A 204 -45.00 60.05 5.00
N GLU A 205 -46.18 60.48 4.55
CA GLU A 205 -46.59 60.88 3.21
C GLU A 205 -45.80 62.10 2.67
N LYS A 206 -45.63 62.19 1.34
CA LYS A 206 -46.31 63.20 0.48
C LYS A 206 -45.72 63.34 -0.93
N GLN A 207 -46.68 63.38 -1.88
CA GLN A 207 -46.82 64.30 -3.02
C GLN A 207 -45.93 64.16 -4.26
N GLU A 208 -46.61 63.82 -5.37
CA GLU A 208 -46.30 64.29 -6.73
C GLU A 208 -46.24 65.84 -6.79
N PRO A 209 -45.55 66.44 -7.79
CA PRO A 209 -46.27 66.76 -9.03
C PRO A 209 -45.48 66.54 -10.33
N LYS A 210 -46.28 66.35 -11.39
CA LYS A 210 -45.97 66.38 -12.82
C LYS A 210 -45.26 67.68 -13.26
N THR A 211 -44.37 67.58 -14.26
CA THR A 211 -44.34 68.50 -15.42
C THR A 211 -43.61 67.88 -16.62
N ASN A 212 -44.26 67.98 -17.79
CA ASN A 212 -43.77 67.65 -19.12
C ASN A 212 -42.66 68.59 -19.60
N LYS A 213 -41.71 68.08 -20.40
CA LYS A 213 -41.46 68.52 -21.80
C LYS A 213 -40.38 67.67 -22.49
N GLU A 214 -40.78 67.13 -23.65
CA GLU A 214 -40.08 66.98 -24.95
C GLU A 214 -38.62 67.47 -25.01
N GLU A 215 -37.67 66.90 -25.75
CA GLU A 215 -37.60 65.88 -26.81
C GLU A 215 -36.09 65.64 -27.00
N THR A 216 -35.63 64.40 -27.18
CA THR A 216 -34.76 63.99 -28.31
C THR A 216 -34.42 62.50 -28.20
N LYS A 217 -34.60 61.86 -29.35
CA LYS A 217 -34.52 60.43 -29.64
C LYS A 217 -33.12 59.86 -29.47
N GLU A 218 -33.03 58.67 -28.88
CA GLU A 218 -32.34 57.51 -29.44
C GLU A 218 -32.82 56.25 -28.69
N GLU A 219 -33.79 55.54 -29.26
CA GLU A 219 -34.16 54.17 -28.89
C GLU A 219 -33.45 53.19 -29.85
N LEU A 220 -32.89 52.13 -29.28
CA LEU A 220 -32.54 50.89 -29.99
C LEU A 220 -33.45 49.78 -29.44
N SER A 221 -34.20 49.16 -30.35
CA SER A 221 -35.28 48.20 -30.07
C SER A 221 -34.81 46.76 -29.83
N LEU A 222 -35.67 46.04 -29.11
CA LEU A 222 -35.79 44.58 -29.11
C LEU A 222 -36.47 44.10 -30.40
N GLU A 223 -35.87 43.11 -31.09
CA GLU A 223 -36.44 42.16 -32.07
C GLU A 223 -35.31 41.14 -32.34
N GLU A 224 -35.34 39.84 -32.04
CA GLU A 224 -36.27 38.72 -32.33
C GLU A 224 -36.50 38.42 -33.85
N VAL A 225 -35.74 37.42 -34.33
CA VAL A 225 -36.03 36.37 -35.35
C VAL A 225 -36.24 36.81 -36.83
N THR A 226 -35.41 36.39 -37.80
CA THR A 226 -35.52 35.15 -38.61
C THR A 226 -34.40 35.06 -39.67
N TYR A 227 -34.05 33.85 -40.14
CA TYR A 227 -33.68 33.63 -41.56
C TYR A 227 -33.96 32.18 -41.99
N ASP A 228 -35.14 31.97 -42.58
CA ASP A 228 -35.43 30.87 -43.51
C ASP A 228 -35.06 31.32 -44.94
N MET A 229 -34.71 30.34 -45.78
CA MET A 229 -34.46 30.40 -47.24
C MET A 229 -33.03 30.66 -47.72
N LEU A 230 -32.25 29.59 -47.86
CA LEU A 230 -31.48 29.30 -49.09
C LEU A 230 -31.43 27.78 -49.33
N SER A 231 -32.33 27.28 -50.19
CA SER A 231 -32.02 26.15 -51.08
C SER A 231 -31.13 26.65 -52.23
N PRO A 232 -30.31 25.80 -52.85
CA PRO A 232 -30.70 25.31 -54.17
C PRO A 232 -30.71 23.77 -54.31
N ILE A 233 -31.77 23.31 -54.97
CA ILE A 233 -32.01 22.04 -55.69
C ILE A 233 -31.05 22.05 -56.93
N GLU A 234 -30.47 20.96 -57.47
CA GLU A 234 -31.10 19.76 -58.03
C GLU A 234 -30.08 18.63 -58.35
N GLU A 235 -30.53 17.39 -58.07
CA GLU A 235 -30.37 16.07 -58.72
C GLU A 235 -29.08 15.62 -59.45
N ASP A 236 -28.61 14.41 -59.09
CA ASP A 236 -28.72 13.26 -60.02
C ASP A 236 -29.05 11.95 -59.27
N LYS A 237 -29.84 11.09 -59.93
CA LYS A 237 -30.61 9.97 -59.39
C LYS A 237 -29.87 8.62 -59.46
N ASN A 238 -30.42 7.66 -58.71
CA ASN A 238 -30.29 6.19 -58.80
C ASN A 238 -29.25 5.56 -57.84
N ASP A 239 -29.70 4.93 -56.75
CA ASP A 239 -30.16 3.54 -56.75
C ASP A 239 -30.76 3.20 -55.37
N VAL A 240 -32.04 2.80 -55.35
CA VAL A 240 -32.72 2.24 -54.19
C VAL A 240 -33.25 0.89 -54.62
N SER A 241 -32.70 -0.18 -54.05
CA SER A 241 -33.42 -1.44 -53.95
C SER A 241 -33.21 -2.17 -52.62
N LYS A 242 -34.31 -2.19 -51.86
CA LYS A 242 -34.80 -3.29 -51.00
C LYS A 242 -33.92 -3.78 -49.84
N VAL A 243 -34.37 -3.46 -48.62
CA VAL A 243 -34.79 -4.52 -47.67
C VAL A 243 -36.10 -4.10 -47.00
N ARG A 244 -37.01 -5.08 -46.89
CA ARG A 244 -38.39 -4.98 -46.41
C ARG A 244 -38.48 -4.71 -44.91
N GLY A 245 -39.54 -4.01 -44.54
CA GLY A 245 -39.77 -3.52 -43.20
C GLY A 245 -40.30 -4.53 -42.19
N THR A 246 -40.31 -4.06 -40.95
CA THR A 246 -41.29 -4.43 -39.93
C THR A 246 -41.89 -3.14 -39.39
N ASN A 247 -43.22 -3.07 -39.40
CA ASN A 247 -44.01 -1.97 -38.87
C ASN A 247 -43.92 -2.00 -37.33
N PHE A 248 -43.35 -0.95 -36.72
CA PHE A 248 -43.71 -0.53 -35.37
C PHE A 248 -44.29 0.88 -35.45
N ASN A 249 -45.61 0.93 -35.48
CA ASN A 249 -46.40 2.14 -35.30
C ASN A 249 -46.56 2.35 -33.79
N GLU A 250 -45.59 2.96 -33.13
CA GLU A 250 -45.78 3.50 -31.79
C GLU A 250 -45.54 5.00 -31.81
N LYS A 251 -46.63 5.74 -31.63
CA LYS A 251 -46.61 7.20 -31.48
C LYS A 251 -45.87 7.54 -30.20
N THR A 252 -44.60 7.90 -30.31
CA THR A 252 -43.89 8.63 -29.26
C THR A 252 -44.71 9.86 -28.87
N SER A 253 -44.86 10.08 -27.56
CA SER A 253 -45.59 11.24 -27.05
C SER A 253 -44.95 12.54 -27.58
N PRO A 254 -45.71 13.50 -28.16
CA PRO A 254 -45.15 14.76 -28.70
C PRO A 254 -44.33 15.56 -27.69
N ASN A 255 -44.60 15.38 -26.39
CA ASN A 255 -43.85 16.01 -25.31
C ASN A 255 -42.51 15.32 -25.03
N ALA A 256 -42.41 14.00 -25.23
CA ALA A 256 -41.15 13.27 -25.09
C ALA A 256 -40.19 13.59 -26.24
N THR A 257 -40.69 13.69 -27.47
CA THR A 257 -39.91 14.12 -28.64
C THR A 257 -39.28 15.50 -28.46
N ARG A 258 -40.01 16.45 -27.86
CA ARG A 258 -39.49 17.80 -27.54
C ARG A 258 -38.39 17.80 -26.49
N LEU A 259 -38.50 16.93 -25.47
CA LEU A 259 -37.45 16.80 -24.45
C LEU A 259 -36.16 16.26 -25.06
N ILE A 260 -36.26 15.22 -25.89
CA ILE A 260 -35.12 14.61 -26.58
C ILE A 260 -34.43 15.64 -27.49
N GLN A 261 -35.18 16.34 -28.35
CA GLN A 261 -34.61 17.38 -29.22
C GLN A 261 -33.88 18.47 -28.44
N LYS A 262 -34.39 18.86 -27.28
CA LYS A 262 -33.74 19.84 -26.41
C LYS A 262 -32.50 19.27 -25.72
N ALA A 263 -32.55 17.99 -25.31
CA ALA A 263 -31.42 17.27 -24.76
C ALA A 263 -30.30 17.13 -25.78
N ASP A 264 -30.61 16.79 -27.04
CA ASP A 264 -29.67 16.72 -28.16
C ASP A 264 -28.98 18.08 -28.37
N GLN A 265 -29.75 19.17 -28.43
CA GLN A 265 -29.18 20.52 -28.54
C GLN A 265 -28.22 20.89 -27.40
N TYR A 266 -28.47 20.39 -26.19
CA TYR A 266 -27.58 20.59 -25.05
C TYR A 266 -26.37 19.67 -25.12
N PHE A 267 -26.56 18.42 -25.50
CA PHE A 267 -25.49 17.44 -25.70
C PHE A 267 -24.48 17.92 -26.76
N ASP A 268 -24.97 18.39 -27.91
CA ASP A 268 -24.13 18.92 -29.01
C ASP A 268 -23.35 20.18 -28.59
N LYS A 269 -23.86 20.91 -27.60
CA LYS A 269 -23.17 22.06 -26.97
C LYS A 269 -22.27 21.65 -25.80
N MET A 270 -22.18 20.35 -25.50
CA MET A 270 -21.49 19.77 -24.34
C MET A 270 -22.03 20.25 -22.99
N TRP A 271 -23.32 20.64 -22.94
CA TRP A 271 -24.03 21.00 -21.72
C TRP A 271 -24.56 19.73 -21.06
N TYR A 272 -23.64 18.85 -20.68
CA TYR A 272 -23.96 17.48 -20.28
C TYR A 272 -24.79 17.40 -19.01
N ALA A 273 -24.66 18.36 -18.08
CA ALA A 273 -25.47 18.38 -16.87
C ALA A 273 -26.95 18.54 -17.21
N GLU A 274 -27.31 19.56 -18.00
CA GLU A 274 -28.68 19.77 -18.44
C GLU A 274 -29.16 18.73 -19.45
N ALA A 275 -28.28 18.22 -20.32
CA ALA A 275 -28.63 17.16 -21.26
C ALA A 275 -29.00 15.86 -20.51
N ALA A 276 -28.22 15.47 -19.50
CA ALA A 276 -28.49 14.30 -18.67
C ALA A 276 -29.90 14.37 -18.07
N GLU A 277 -30.24 15.48 -17.40
CA GLU A 277 -31.56 15.68 -16.77
C GLU A 277 -32.71 15.50 -17.78
N LEU A 278 -32.59 16.08 -18.97
CA LEU A 278 -33.64 16.01 -19.99
C LEU A 278 -33.75 14.62 -20.62
N TYR A 279 -32.63 13.91 -20.83
CA TYR A 279 -32.69 12.51 -21.28
C TYR A 279 -33.32 11.60 -20.22
N GLU A 280 -32.98 11.77 -18.94
CA GLU A 280 -33.61 10.99 -17.87
C GLU A 280 -35.12 11.27 -17.82
N GLU A 281 -35.54 12.54 -17.93
CA GLU A 281 -36.96 12.91 -17.96
C GLU A 281 -37.68 12.28 -19.16
N ALA A 282 -37.07 12.32 -20.35
CA ALA A 282 -37.64 11.70 -21.55
C ALA A 282 -37.79 10.18 -21.40
N LEU A 283 -36.77 9.49 -20.90
CA LEU A 283 -36.79 8.04 -20.67
C LEU A 283 -37.83 7.65 -19.63
N ASN A 284 -38.00 8.43 -18.57
CA ASN A 284 -39.00 8.16 -17.53
C ASN A 284 -40.45 8.36 -18.00
N LYS A 285 -40.70 9.13 -19.07
CA LYS A 285 -42.04 9.41 -19.58
C LYS A 285 -42.58 8.34 -20.51
N ASP A 286 -41.72 7.65 -21.25
CA ASP A 286 -42.14 6.69 -22.26
C ASP A 286 -41.06 5.61 -22.45
N ALA A 287 -41.44 4.36 -22.23
CA ALA A 287 -40.55 3.21 -22.39
C ALA A 287 -40.06 3.04 -23.85
N ASN A 288 -40.78 3.61 -24.82
CA ASN A 288 -40.39 3.58 -26.22
C ASN A 288 -39.20 4.50 -26.53
N ASN A 289 -38.82 5.38 -25.61
CA ASN A 289 -37.62 6.21 -25.74
C ASN A 289 -36.33 5.47 -25.38
N TYR A 290 -36.39 4.20 -24.97
CA TYR A 290 -35.21 3.39 -24.65
C TYR A 290 -34.48 2.91 -25.92
N SER A 291 -34.26 3.79 -26.90
CA SER A 291 -33.43 3.50 -28.07
C SER A 291 -31.94 3.52 -27.68
N LEU A 292 -31.12 2.82 -28.47
CA LEU A 292 -29.66 2.79 -28.27
C LEU A 292 -29.06 4.21 -28.22
N GLU A 293 -29.45 5.08 -29.15
CA GLU A 293 -28.96 6.46 -29.23
C GLU A 293 -29.27 7.28 -27.98
N ILE A 294 -30.51 7.26 -27.50
CA ILE A 294 -30.94 8.06 -26.34
C ILE A 294 -30.27 7.53 -25.07
N LEU A 295 -30.22 6.21 -24.89
CA LEU A 295 -29.53 5.59 -23.76
C LEU A 295 -28.04 5.91 -23.78
N GLN A 296 -27.41 5.90 -24.95
CA GLN A 296 -26.00 6.27 -25.10
C GLN A 296 -25.77 7.73 -24.70
N LYS A 297 -26.54 8.68 -25.25
CA LYS A 297 -26.36 10.10 -24.91
C LYS A 297 -26.66 10.38 -23.44
N ALA A 298 -27.62 9.68 -22.83
CA ALA A 298 -27.86 9.73 -21.38
C ALA A 298 -26.66 9.20 -20.58
N GLY A 299 -26.13 8.03 -20.96
CA GLY A 299 -24.95 7.42 -20.35
C GLY A 299 -23.71 8.29 -20.48
N ASP A 300 -23.43 8.78 -21.69
CA ASP A 300 -22.30 9.66 -22.01
C ASP A 300 -22.39 10.98 -21.23
N SER A 301 -23.59 11.58 -21.13
CA SER A 301 -23.78 12.83 -20.35
C SER A 301 -23.42 12.65 -18.87
N HIS A 302 -23.76 11.51 -18.28
CA HIS A 302 -23.35 11.18 -16.91
C HIS A 302 -21.87 10.81 -16.81
N TYR A 303 -21.34 10.09 -17.79
CA TYR A 303 -19.94 9.69 -17.87
C TYR A 303 -19.02 10.91 -17.91
N TYR A 304 -19.31 11.90 -18.76
CA TYR A 304 -18.52 13.13 -18.89
C TYR A 304 -18.65 14.09 -17.69
N ASN A 305 -19.63 13.85 -16.81
CA ASN A 305 -19.78 14.52 -15.52
C ASN A 305 -19.37 13.62 -14.34
N THR A 306 -18.54 12.60 -14.60
CA THR A 306 -17.95 11.68 -13.61
C THR A 306 -18.98 10.94 -12.72
N ASN A 307 -20.26 10.96 -13.10
CA ASN A 307 -21.34 10.25 -12.44
C ASN A 307 -21.36 8.78 -12.87
N MET A 308 -20.32 8.05 -12.46
CA MET A 308 -20.07 6.66 -12.83
C MET A 308 -21.21 5.72 -12.43
N GLU A 309 -21.98 6.05 -11.38
CA GLU A 309 -23.13 5.24 -10.94
C GLU A 309 -24.30 5.33 -11.91
N ARG A 310 -24.65 6.55 -12.35
CA ARG A 310 -25.71 6.76 -13.34
C ARG A 310 -25.28 6.35 -14.73
N ALA A 311 -24.03 6.62 -15.12
CA ALA A 311 -23.50 6.14 -16.39
C ALA A 311 -23.53 4.61 -16.46
N TYR A 312 -23.11 3.91 -15.39
CA TYR A 312 -23.22 2.45 -15.28
C TYR A 312 -24.65 1.96 -15.50
N TYR A 313 -25.65 2.64 -14.93
CA TYR A 313 -27.06 2.27 -15.10
C TYR A 313 -27.47 2.23 -16.58
N TYR A 314 -27.12 3.26 -17.35
CA TYR A 314 -27.46 3.33 -18.77
C TYR A 314 -26.67 2.36 -19.63
N TYR A 315 -25.35 2.23 -19.43
CA TYR A 315 -24.56 1.25 -20.20
C TYR A 315 -24.96 -0.20 -19.88
N ASN A 316 -25.38 -0.49 -18.65
CA ASN A 316 -25.93 -1.81 -18.31
C ASN A 316 -27.20 -2.11 -19.13
N ILE A 317 -28.10 -1.13 -19.29
CA ILE A 317 -29.30 -1.29 -20.13
C ILE A 317 -28.93 -1.47 -21.60
N ILE A 318 -27.98 -0.70 -22.11
CA ILE A 318 -27.48 -0.83 -23.49
C ILE A 318 -26.97 -2.25 -23.71
N PHE A 319 -26.12 -2.76 -22.82
CA PHE A 319 -25.56 -4.09 -22.94
C PHE A 319 -26.62 -5.21 -22.80
N GLU A 320 -27.63 -5.03 -21.95
CA GLU A 320 -28.71 -6.02 -21.78
C GLU A 320 -29.68 -6.09 -22.96
N ARG A 321 -29.87 -4.97 -23.70
CA ARG A 321 -30.87 -4.88 -24.78
C ARG A 321 -30.28 -4.93 -26.18
N TYR A 322 -29.04 -4.47 -26.34
CA TYR A 322 -28.41 -4.21 -27.63
C TYR A 322 -27.01 -4.84 -27.72
N GLU A 323 -26.78 -5.99 -27.05
CA GLU A 323 -25.47 -6.66 -26.97
C GLU A 323 -24.78 -6.86 -28.33
N GLU A 324 -25.54 -7.12 -29.40
CA GLU A 324 -24.99 -7.34 -30.75
C GLU A 324 -24.62 -6.04 -31.48
N GLU A 325 -25.10 -4.89 -31.01
CA GLU A 325 -24.91 -3.56 -31.64
C GLU A 325 -23.89 -2.69 -30.89
N VAL A 326 -23.35 -3.16 -29.74
CA VAL A 326 -22.44 -2.34 -28.93
C VAL A 326 -21.08 -2.13 -29.59
N SER A 327 -20.64 -0.88 -29.62
CA SER A 327 -19.33 -0.47 -30.16
C SER A 327 -18.19 -0.72 -29.14
N PRO A 328 -16.92 -0.77 -29.59
CA PRO A 328 -15.77 -0.84 -28.68
C PRO A 328 -15.75 0.30 -27.65
N ASP A 329 -16.09 1.53 -28.06
CA ASP A 329 -16.18 2.70 -27.17
C ASP A 329 -17.23 2.48 -26.07
N GLN A 330 -18.42 1.98 -26.43
CA GLN A 330 -19.47 1.67 -25.46
C GLN A 330 -19.05 0.56 -24.50
N ILE A 331 -18.36 -0.49 -24.97
CA ILE A 331 -17.83 -1.54 -24.09
C ILE A 331 -16.76 -1.00 -23.16
N PHE A 332 -15.87 -0.14 -23.66
CA PHE A 332 -14.84 0.51 -22.84
C PHE A 332 -15.49 1.36 -21.75
N LYS A 333 -16.39 2.28 -22.09
CA LYS A 333 -17.13 3.13 -21.13
C LYS A 333 -17.94 2.28 -20.15
N TYR A 334 -18.54 1.17 -20.59
CA TYR A 334 -19.21 0.25 -19.68
C TYR A 334 -18.24 -0.42 -18.71
N ALA A 335 -17.11 -0.93 -19.20
CA ALA A 335 -16.06 -1.50 -18.38
C ALA A 335 -15.48 -0.48 -17.38
N HIS A 336 -15.34 0.77 -17.80
CA HIS A 336 -14.83 1.89 -17.00
C HIS A 336 -15.80 2.30 -15.90
N THR A 337 -17.10 2.46 -16.19
CA THR A 337 -18.13 2.72 -15.18
C THR A 337 -18.29 1.56 -14.18
N LEU A 338 -18.05 0.32 -14.62
CA LEU A 338 -17.95 -0.84 -13.71
C LEU A 338 -16.76 -0.71 -12.74
N LYS A 339 -15.58 -0.24 -13.17
CA LYS A 339 -14.46 0.09 -12.26
C LYS A 339 -14.83 1.25 -11.34
N GLY A 340 -15.41 2.32 -11.90
CA GLY A 340 -15.93 3.51 -11.22
C GLY A 340 -16.92 3.23 -10.08
N THR A 341 -17.52 2.03 -10.09
CA THR A 341 -18.48 1.54 -9.10
C THR A 341 -18.00 0.31 -8.33
N GLY A 342 -16.70 -0.02 -8.41
CA GLY A 342 -16.05 -1.11 -7.66
C GLY A 342 -16.35 -2.53 -8.17
N LYS A 343 -16.97 -2.68 -9.34
CA LYS A 343 -17.37 -3.97 -9.93
C LYS A 343 -16.26 -4.58 -10.80
N TYR A 344 -15.05 -4.70 -10.26
CA TYR A 344 -13.84 -5.10 -10.98
C TYR A 344 -13.96 -6.43 -11.74
N SER A 345 -14.58 -7.45 -11.16
CA SER A 345 -14.74 -8.75 -11.83
C SER A 345 -15.61 -8.66 -13.09
N LYS A 346 -16.62 -7.79 -13.11
CA LYS A 346 -17.43 -7.54 -14.31
C LYS A 346 -16.68 -6.69 -15.32
N SER A 347 -15.96 -5.66 -14.84
CA SER A 347 -15.11 -4.82 -15.69
C SER A 347 -14.08 -5.64 -16.46
N LYS A 348 -13.38 -6.58 -15.80
CA LYS A 348 -12.44 -7.52 -16.46
C LYS A 348 -13.08 -8.27 -17.63
N ARG A 349 -14.30 -8.76 -17.46
CA ARG A 349 -15.04 -9.46 -18.53
C ARG A 349 -15.32 -8.53 -19.72
N MET A 350 -15.74 -7.29 -19.45
CA MET A 350 -15.99 -6.30 -20.49
C MET A 350 -14.69 -5.88 -21.20
N MET A 351 -13.59 -5.73 -20.47
CA MET A 351 -12.28 -5.43 -21.08
C MET A 351 -11.76 -6.55 -21.98
N ARG A 352 -12.02 -7.83 -21.65
CA ARG A 352 -11.73 -8.94 -22.60
C ARG A 352 -12.54 -8.81 -23.89
N LEU A 353 -13.80 -8.41 -23.79
CA LEU A 353 -14.66 -8.21 -24.94
C LEU A 353 -14.19 -7.02 -25.77
N TYR A 354 -13.83 -5.92 -25.13
CA TYR A 354 -13.21 -4.75 -25.74
C TYR A 354 -11.93 -5.13 -26.51
N ASP A 355 -10.96 -5.74 -25.82
CA ASP A 355 -9.69 -6.16 -26.42
C ASP A 355 -9.96 -7.08 -27.62
N LYS A 356 -10.93 -8.01 -27.51
CA LYS A 356 -11.34 -8.89 -28.62
C LYS A 356 -11.91 -8.11 -29.82
N GLN A 357 -12.75 -7.11 -29.62
CA GLN A 357 -13.32 -6.34 -30.72
C GLN A 357 -12.28 -5.44 -31.39
N VAL A 358 -11.42 -4.79 -30.60
CA VAL A 358 -10.33 -3.94 -31.13
C VAL A 358 -9.32 -4.79 -31.90
N GLU A 359 -8.97 -5.98 -31.39
CA GLU A 359 -8.00 -6.88 -32.03
C GLU A 359 -8.64 -7.80 -33.10
N GLN A 360 -9.95 -7.82 -33.31
CA GLN A 360 -10.56 -8.52 -34.46
C GLN A 360 -10.16 -7.89 -35.82
N GLY A 361 -9.47 -6.74 -35.82
CA GLY A 361 -8.70 -6.22 -36.96
C GLY A 361 -7.29 -6.84 -37.14
N ASN A 362 -6.77 -7.62 -36.18
CA ASN A 362 -5.45 -8.26 -36.19
C ASN A 362 -5.48 -9.64 -35.47
N VAL A 363 -5.57 -10.71 -36.25
CA VAL A 363 -5.84 -12.10 -35.82
C VAL A 363 -4.84 -12.70 -34.81
N GLY A 364 -5.36 -13.35 -33.76
CA GLY A 364 -4.88 -14.66 -33.24
C GLY A 364 -4.19 -14.72 -31.87
N SER A 365 -4.62 -15.68 -31.02
CA SER A 365 -4.05 -16.30 -29.78
C SER A 365 -3.33 -15.47 -28.70
N LYS A 366 -2.83 -14.28 -29.00
CA LYS A 366 -2.17 -13.33 -28.09
C LYS A 366 -3.17 -12.62 -27.17
N LEU A 367 -4.44 -12.53 -27.58
CA LEU A 367 -5.54 -11.93 -26.82
C LEU A 367 -5.68 -12.50 -25.41
N ASP A 368 -5.81 -13.82 -25.30
CA ASP A 368 -6.01 -14.47 -24.00
C ASP A 368 -4.82 -14.24 -23.05
N PHE A 369 -3.60 -14.22 -23.60
CA PHE A 369 -2.39 -13.97 -22.83
C PHE A 369 -2.24 -12.50 -22.40
N LYS A 370 -2.57 -11.53 -23.29
CA LYS A 370 -2.51 -10.09 -22.99
C LYS A 370 -3.59 -9.67 -21.99
N ALA A 371 -4.81 -10.17 -22.14
CA ALA A 371 -5.90 -9.96 -21.18
C ALA A 371 -5.55 -10.56 -19.81
N SER A 372 -5.04 -11.80 -19.79
CA SER A 372 -4.51 -12.45 -18.58
C SER A 372 -3.46 -11.59 -17.86
N LYS A 373 -2.51 -11.00 -18.60
CA LYS A 373 -1.52 -10.08 -18.03
C LYS A 373 -2.13 -8.82 -17.44
N LYS A 374 -3.00 -8.11 -18.17
CA LYS A 374 -3.66 -6.89 -17.67
C LYS A 374 -4.47 -7.19 -16.39
N GLU A 375 -5.12 -8.34 -16.32
CA GLU A 375 -5.87 -8.75 -15.15
C GLU A 375 -5.00 -9.08 -13.94
N ALA A 376 -3.87 -9.77 -14.17
CA ALA A 376 -2.88 -10.04 -13.13
C ALA A 376 -2.26 -8.73 -12.59
N VAL A 377 -2.00 -7.74 -13.47
CA VAL A 377 -1.57 -6.41 -13.06
C VAL A 377 -2.64 -5.73 -12.20
N LEU A 378 -3.91 -5.76 -12.62
CA LEU A 378 -5.01 -5.20 -11.82
C LEU A 378 -5.14 -5.88 -10.45
N ASP A 379 -5.03 -7.22 -10.38
CA ASP A 379 -5.05 -7.94 -9.11
C ASP A 379 -3.85 -7.57 -8.22
N LYS A 380 -2.67 -7.38 -8.80
CA LYS A 380 -1.50 -6.89 -8.07
C LYS A 380 -1.74 -5.49 -7.50
N ILE A 381 -2.32 -4.58 -8.28
CA ILE A 381 -2.64 -3.21 -7.82
C ILE A 381 -3.69 -3.25 -6.69
N LEU A 382 -4.74 -4.06 -6.83
CA LEU A 382 -5.79 -4.21 -5.81
C LEU A 382 -5.27 -4.77 -4.48
N ASN A 383 -4.22 -5.58 -4.51
CA ASN A 383 -3.59 -6.18 -3.34
C ASN A 383 -2.33 -5.43 -2.88
N MET A 384 -2.01 -4.29 -3.50
CA MET A 384 -0.84 -3.50 -3.14
C MET A 384 -1.08 -2.79 -1.81
N GLU A 385 -0.27 -3.10 -0.79
CA GLU A 385 -0.30 -2.42 0.50
C GLU A 385 0.73 -1.30 0.51
N LEU A 386 0.34 -0.09 0.11
CA LEU A 386 1.15 1.10 0.34
C LEU A 386 0.65 1.83 1.59
N LYS A 387 1.59 2.25 2.43
CA LYS A 387 1.26 3.03 3.62
C LYS A 387 1.38 4.51 3.29
N PHE A 388 0.22 5.16 3.14
CA PHE A 388 0.11 6.60 3.03
C PHE A 388 -0.78 7.13 4.16
N GLY A 389 -0.37 8.23 4.79
CA GLY A 389 -1.27 9.04 5.59
C GLY A 389 -2.05 9.98 4.68
N LEU A 390 -3.36 9.80 4.54
CA LEU A 390 -4.21 10.67 3.72
C LEU A 390 -5.08 11.60 4.55
N LYS A 391 -5.25 12.84 4.10
CA LYS A 391 -6.10 13.84 4.76
C LYS A 391 -6.83 14.72 3.75
N ASN A 392 -8.15 14.80 3.87
CA ASN A 392 -8.97 15.78 3.15
C ASN A 392 -8.78 17.18 3.75
N LEU A 393 -8.64 18.19 2.91
CA LEU A 393 -8.18 19.51 3.34
C LEU A 393 -9.31 20.45 3.75
N ALA A 394 -8.98 21.43 4.61
CA ALA A 394 -9.94 22.43 5.07
C ALA A 394 -10.44 23.38 3.96
N ILE A 395 -9.65 23.63 2.91
CA ILE A 395 -10.04 24.47 1.76
C ILE A 395 -11.16 23.88 0.90
N ASN A 396 -11.35 22.56 0.91
CA ASN A 396 -12.36 21.90 0.08
C ASN A 396 -13.77 22.38 0.46
N THR A 397 -14.58 22.57 -0.56
CA THR A 397 -15.95 23.08 -0.51
C THR A 397 -16.92 22.01 -1.02
N LYS A 398 -18.12 22.42 -1.45
CA LYS A 398 -19.07 21.52 -2.12
C LYS A 398 -18.85 21.45 -3.65
N TYR A 399 -17.88 22.22 -4.15
CA TYR A 399 -17.53 22.34 -5.56
C TYR A 399 -16.21 21.61 -5.82
N SER A 400 -15.67 21.71 -7.05
CA SER A 400 -14.37 21.15 -7.38
C SER A 400 -13.22 22.06 -6.91
N GLU A 401 -12.28 21.48 -6.18
CA GLU A 401 -10.94 21.98 -5.86
C GLU A 401 -9.89 20.97 -6.35
N PHE A 402 -8.98 21.39 -7.24
CA PHE A 402 -8.00 20.48 -7.83
C PHE A 402 -6.77 21.22 -8.38
N SER A 403 -5.83 20.46 -8.96
CA SER A 403 -4.59 20.98 -9.55
C SER A 403 -3.73 21.81 -8.59
N PRO A 404 -3.38 21.26 -7.41
CA PRO A 404 -2.43 21.91 -6.53
C PRO A 404 -1.06 22.02 -7.21
N MET A 405 -0.35 23.11 -6.95
CA MET A 405 1.04 23.33 -7.36
C MET A 405 1.79 24.06 -6.24
N PHE A 406 3.00 23.61 -5.94
CA PHE A 406 3.89 24.30 -5.01
C PHE A 406 4.21 25.71 -5.51
N TYR A 407 4.14 26.68 -4.61
CA TYR A 407 4.44 28.07 -4.88
C TYR A 407 5.20 28.66 -3.70
N ASN A 408 6.33 29.32 -3.95
CA ASN A 408 7.27 29.72 -2.91
C ASN A 408 7.62 28.54 -1.97
N ASP A 409 8.16 28.81 -0.78
CA ASP A 409 8.57 27.77 0.17
C ASP A 409 7.41 27.21 1.02
N ASP A 410 6.28 27.92 1.10
CA ASP A 410 5.20 27.62 2.06
C ASP A 410 3.78 27.85 1.51
N GLU A 411 3.58 27.92 0.20
CA GLU A 411 2.27 28.15 -0.41
C GLU A 411 1.90 27.09 -1.46
N ILE A 412 0.60 26.90 -1.65
CA ILE A 412 0.02 26.07 -2.71
C ILE A 412 -0.94 26.92 -3.51
N VAL A 413 -0.76 26.92 -4.83
CA VAL A 413 -1.73 27.46 -5.79
C VAL A 413 -2.59 26.32 -6.32
N PHE A 414 -3.90 26.53 -6.43
CA PHE A 414 -4.84 25.50 -6.89
C PHE A 414 -6.05 26.13 -7.60
N ALA A 415 -6.77 25.33 -8.38
CA ALA A 415 -8.02 25.74 -9.02
C ALA A 415 -9.21 25.45 -8.11
N SER A 416 -10.18 26.35 -8.05
CA SER A 416 -11.42 26.14 -7.29
C SER A 416 -12.63 26.73 -8.01
N ALA A 417 -13.74 25.97 -8.00
CA ALA A 417 -15.06 26.41 -8.47
C ALA A 417 -15.88 27.03 -7.33
N LYS A 418 -15.24 27.42 -6.22
CA LYS A 418 -15.90 28.16 -5.15
C LYS A 418 -16.47 29.46 -5.68
N ASP A 419 -17.79 29.62 -5.51
CA ASP A 419 -18.45 30.87 -5.88
C ASP A 419 -17.89 32.03 -5.08
N SER A 420 -17.38 32.99 -5.82
CA SER A 420 -16.69 34.17 -5.34
C SER A 420 -17.37 35.45 -5.83
N SER A 421 -18.55 35.32 -6.44
CA SER A 421 -19.38 36.42 -6.94
C SER A 421 -20.34 36.93 -5.85
N ILE A 422 -20.48 38.25 -5.74
CA ILE A 422 -21.37 38.89 -4.75
C ILE A 422 -22.81 39.01 -5.25
N PHE A 423 -23.01 39.10 -6.58
CA PHE A 423 -24.32 39.41 -7.18
C PHE A 423 -24.91 38.26 -8.00
N ASN A 424 -24.16 37.70 -8.96
CA ASN A 424 -24.65 36.62 -9.82
C ASN A 424 -23.53 35.63 -10.12
N THR A 425 -23.77 34.36 -9.78
CA THR A 425 -22.85 33.24 -10.04
C THR A 425 -22.89 32.86 -11.52
N ARG A 426 -21.78 33.04 -12.23
CA ARG A 426 -21.66 32.49 -13.59
C ARG A 426 -21.40 30.99 -13.51
N ARG A 427 -22.32 30.19 -14.05
CA ARG A 427 -22.19 28.73 -14.08
C ARG A 427 -21.68 28.25 -15.42
N TYR A 428 -20.70 27.36 -15.37
CA TYR A 428 -20.24 26.58 -16.50
C TYR A 428 -21.25 25.48 -16.80
N LYS A 429 -21.65 25.36 -18.06
CA LYS A 429 -22.77 24.51 -18.48
C LYS A 429 -22.45 23.03 -18.60
N TRP A 430 -21.18 22.64 -18.62
CA TRP A 430 -20.81 21.23 -18.66
C TRP A 430 -21.25 20.49 -17.39
N ASN A 431 -20.87 21.04 -16.23
CA ASN A 431 -21.06 20.43 -14.91
C ASN A 431 -21.95 21.29 -13.96
N ASN A 432 -22.48 22.41 -14.45
CA ASN A 432 -23.32 23.36 -13.71
C ASN A 432 -22.65 23.98 -12.46
N GLN A 433 -21.32 23.94 -12.36
CA GLN A 433 -20.54 24.58 -11.30
C GLN A 433 -20.11 26.02 -11.68
N PRO A 434 -19.69 26.87 -10.74
CA PRO A 434 -19.06 28.15 -11.07
C PRO A 434 -17.80 27.98 -11.92
N TYR A 435 -17.43 29.02 -12.68
CA TYR A 435 -16.15 29.03 -13.39
C TYR A 435 -14.97 28.96 -12.41
N LEU A 436 -13.92 28.27 -12.82
CA LEU A 436 -12.71 28.03 -12.01
C LEU A 436 -11.87 29.30 -11.95
N ASP A 437 -11.43 29.64 -10.75
CA ASP A 437 -10.44 30.67 -10.46
C ASP A 437 -9.19 30.00 -9.85
N LEU A 438 -8.01 30.60 -10.02
CA LEU A 438 -6.84 30.23 -9.22
C LEU A 438 -6.90 30.87 -7.83
N TYR A 439 -6.55 30.09 -6.82
CA TYR A 439 -6.42 30.48 -5.42
C TYR A 439 -5.05 30.10 -4.88
N VAL A 440 -4.62 30.80 -3.84
CA VAL A 440 -3.39 30.49 -3.08
C VAL A 440 -3.69 30.37 -1.59
N SER A 441 -3.03 29.42 -0.95
CA SER A 441 -3.09 29.20 0.50
C SER A 441 -1.71 28.89 1.04
N LYS A 442 -1.42 29.37 2.25
CA LYS A 442 -0.25 28.92 3.00
C LYS A 442 -0.44 27.48 3.49
N VAL A 443 0.67 26.74 3.53
CA VAL A 443 0.77 25.38 4.05
C VAL A 443 1.00 25.43 5.55
N ASN A 444 0.15 24.74 6.31
CA ASN A 444 0.47 24.43 7.70
C ASN A 444 1.50 23.29 7.73
N LYS A 445 2.79 23.59 7.95
CA LYS A 445 3.91 22.62 7.86
C LYS A 445 3.76 21.38 8.76
N GLU A 446 3.10 21.52 9.91
CA GLU A 446 2.89 20.39 10.83
C GLU A 446 1.79 19.45 10.33
N SER A 447 0.67 19.99 9.86
CA SER A 447 -0.53 19.22 9.54
C SER A 447 -0.82 19.04 8.05
N GLN A 448 0.00 19.64 7.18
CA GLN A 448 -0.16 19.75 5.72
C GLN A 448 -1.52 20.33 5.28
N ASP A 449 -2.21 21.02 6.19
CA ASP A 449 -3.52 21.59 5.88
C ASP A 449 -3.37 22.92 5.14
N LEU A 450 -4.37 23.21 4.30
CA LEU A 450 -4.52 24.49 3.61
C LEU A 450 -5.75 25.18 4.20
N LYS A 451 -5.64 26.47 4.53
CA LYS A 451 -6.73 27.27 5.15
C LYS A 451 -6.70 28.70 4.63
N ALA A 452 -7.87 29.33 4.68
CA ALA A 452 -8.03 30.75 4.36
C ALA A 452 -7.48 31.13 2.96
N ALA A 453 -7.73 30.27 1.97
CA ALA A 453 -7.32 30.53 0.59
C ALA A 453 -7.91 31.84 0.06
N ILE A 454 -7.08 32.60 -0.64
CA ILE A 454 -7.45 33.85 -1.31
C ILE A 454 -7.27 33.71 -2.81
N ARG A 455 -7.98 34.52 -3.61
CA ARG A 455 -7.79 34.52 -5.07
C ARG A 455 -6.34 34.87 -5.41
N PHE A 456 -5.75 34.14 -6.35
CA PHE A 456 -4.33 34.21 -6.66
C PHE A 456 -3.91 35.57 -7.25
N SER A 457 -4.56 36.03 -8.31
CA SER A 457 -4.29 37.34 -8.90
C SER A 457 -5.48 37.85 -9.70
N LYS A 458 -5.77 39.15 -9.59
CA LYS A 458 -6.83 39.82 -10.37
C LYS A 458 -6.49 39.99 -11.85
N LYS A 459 -5.20 39.96 -12.21
CA LYS A 459 -4.73 40.01 -13.61
C LYS A 459 -4.72 38.63 -14.26
N ILE A 460 -4.58 37.58 -13.45
CA ILE A 460 -4.58 36.19 -13.93
C ILE A 460 -5.99 35.62 -13.97
N ASN A 461 -6.81 35.83 -12.94
CA ASN A 461 -8.17 35.30 -12.97
C ASN A 461 -9.05 36.13 -13.92
N SER A 462 -9.80 35.45 -14.79
CA SER A 462 -10.68 36.08 -15.76
C SER A 462 -12.15 35.80 -15.46
N LYS A 463 -13.01 35.94 -16.48
CA LYS A 463 -14.42 35.57 -16.37
C LYS A 463 -14.69 34.10 -16.76
N TYR A 464 -13.66 33.35 -17.12
CA TYR A 464 -13.73 31.95 -17.55
C TYR A 464 -12.74 31.11 -16.74
N HIS A 465 -12.53 29.85 -17.09
CA HIS A 465 -11.69 28.95 -16.30
C HIS A 465 -10.22 29.37 -16.37
N GLU A 466 -9.59 29.42 -15.21
CA GLU A 466 -8.15 29.24 -15.03
C GLU A 466 -7.89 28.01 -14.13
N ALA A 467 -6.98 27.15 -14.56
CA ALA A 467 -6.58 25.96 -13.80
C ALA A 467 -5.16 25.51 -14.17
N SER A 468 -4.61 24.58 -13.39
CA SER A 468 -3.35 23.87 -13.65
C SER A 468 -2.19 24.81 -14.00
N VAL A 469 -1.44 25.19 -12.97
CA VAL A 469 -0.32 26.13 -13.06
C VAL A 469 1.01 25.41 -12.83
N THR A 470 2.08 25.91 -13.42
CA THR A 470 3.47 25.59 -13.07
C THR A 470 4.33 26.85 -13.12
N PHE A 471 5.45 26.86 -12.40
CA PHE A 471 6.31 28.02 -12.21
C PHE A 471 7.75 27.68 -12.61
N THR A 472 8.50 28.68 -13.11
CA THR A 472 9.96 28.55 -13.24
C THR A 472 10.62 28.45 -11.87
N PRO A 473 11.82 27.83 -11.76
CA PRO A 473 12.48 27.62 -10.47
C PRO A 473 12.75 28.91 -9.68
N ASP A 474 12.91 30.03 -10.39
CA ASP A 474 13.10 31.37 -9.83
C ASP A 474 11.77 32.09 -9.50
N ASN A 475 10.62 31.44 -9.70
CA ASN A 475 9.26 31.98 -9.58
C ASN A 475 9.01 33.27 -10.39
N SER A 476 9.78 33.51 -11.46
CA SER A 476 9.64 34.71 -12.31
C SER A 476 8.65 34.54 -13.46
N THR A 477 8.36 33.30 -13.86
CA THR A 477 7.44 32.99 -14.97
C THR A 477 6.47 31.90 -14.53
N MET A 478 5.20 32.03 -14.92
CA MET A 478 4.16 31.03 -14.71
C MET A 478 3.55 30.59 -16.03
N TYR A 479 3.19 29.32 -16.12
CA TYR A 479 2.38 28.75 -17.19
C TYR A 479 1.10 28.21 -16.60
N PHE A 480 -0.04 28.45 -17.24
CA PHE A 480 -1.33 27.98 -16.74
C PHE A 480 -2.33 27.72 -17.86
N THR A 481 -3.35 26.91 -17.57
CA THR A 481 -4.43 26.61 -18.52
C THR A 481 -5.56 27.62 -18.37
N ARG A 482 -6.07 28.14 -19.49
CA ARG A 482 -7.22 29.04 -19.54
C ARG A 482 -8.11 28.74 -20.74
N ASN A 483 -9.41 29.03 -20.65
CA ASN A 483 -10.27 29.09 -21.84
C ASN A 483 -9.67 30.03 -22.90
N ASN A 484 -9.82 29.68 -24.19
CA ASN A 484 -9.40 30.52 -25.30
C ASN A 484 -10.22 31.83 -25.32
N TYR A 485 -9.65 32.87 -24.72
CA TYR A 485 -10.32 34.12 -24.39
C TYR A 485 -9.41 35.33 -24.63
N GLY A 486 -9.90 36.28 -25.42
CA GLY A 486 -9.34 37.63 -25.53
C GLY A 486 -10.36 38.66 -25.06
N LYS A 487 -11.01 39.37 -25.99
CA LYS A 487 -12.18 40.22 -25.66
C LYS A 487 -13.49 39.43 -25.61
N LYS A 488 -13.55 38.30 -26.33
CA LYS A 488 -14.67 37.35 -26.42
C LYS A 488 -14.10 35.92 -26.44
N LEU A 489 -14.94 34.92 -26.14
CA LEU A 489 -14.57 33.52 -26.34
C LEU A 489 -14.33 33.28 -27.83
N LYS A 490 -13.21 32.65 -28.17
CA LYS A 490 -12.93 32.16 -29.52
C LYS A 490 -13.39 30.71 -29.63
N ARG A 491 -13.92 30.30 -30.78
CA ARG A 491 -14.47 28.96 -30.98
C ARG A 491 -14.00 28.41 -32.32
N ASP A 492 -13.85 27.10 -32.40
CA ASP A 492 -13.59 26.38 -33.65
C ASP A 492 -14.83 26.43 -34.58
N LYS A 493 -14.71 25.78 -35.74
CA LYS A 493 -15.81 25.67 -36.73
C LYS A 493 -17.06 24.94 -36.20
N ASN A 494 -16.91 24.12 -35.17
CA ASN A 494 -18.01 23.37 -34.53
C ASN A 494 -18.60 24.14 -33.34
N GLY A 495 -18.08 25.34 -33.03
CA GLY A 495 -18.52 26.13 -31.90
C GLY A 495 -17.92 25.70 -30.56
N VAL A 496 -16.89 24.87 -30.53
CA VAL A 496 -16.16 24.44 -29.32
C VAL A 496 -15.19 25.54 -28.89
N ASN A 497 -15.16 25.87 -27.59
CA ASN A 497 -14.13 26.74 -27.02
C ASN A 497 -13.03 25.87 -26.41
N HIS A 498 -11.88 25.81 -27.07
CA HIS A 498 -10.73 25.04 -26.62
C HIS A 498 -10.00 25.71 -25.44
N LEU A 499 -9.27 24.91 -24.69
CA LEU A 499 -8.36 25.38 -23.65
C LEU A 499 -6.99 25.73 -24.27
N LYS A 500 -6.30 26.70 -23.67
CA LYS A 500 -4.97 27.13 -24.10
C LYS A 500 -4.03 27.30 -22.93
N ILE A 501 -2.75 27.12 -23.18
CA ILE A 501 -1.68 27.46 -22.23
C ILE A 501 -1.33 28.94 -22.38
N TYR A 502 -1.32 29.66 -21.28
CA TYR A 502 -0.85 31.04 -21.20
C TYR A 502 0.41 31.12 -20.35
N VAL A 503 1.27 32.07 -20.68
CA VAL A 503 2.48 32.41 -19.93
C VAL A 503 2.33 33.82 -19.35
N SER A 504 2.72 34.03 -18.09
CA SER A 504 2.81 35.36 -17.47
C SER A 504 4.14 35.51 -16.75
N LYS A 505 4.70 36.72 -16.80
CA LYS A 505 5.94 37.08 -16.12
C LYS A 505 5.64 37.90 -14.87
N LYS A 506 6.48 37.74 -13.85
CA LYS A 506 6.45 38.49 -12.61
C LYS A 506 7.41 39.67 -12.71
N VAL A 507 6.90 40.90 -12.57
CA VAL A 507 7.67 42.14 -12.58
C VAL A 507 7.34 42.91 -11.31
N ASP A 508 8.37 43.32 -10.56
CA ASP A 508 8.22 44.03 -9.27
C ASP A 508 7.29 43.32 -8.26
N GLY A 509 7.32 41.98 -8.27
CA GLY A 509 6.51 41.15 -7.39
C GLY A 509 5.07 40.89 -7.87
N GLU A 510 4.65 41.49 -8.97
CA GLU A 510 3.30 41.39 -9.53
C GLU A 510 3.29 40.59 -10.84
N TRP A 511 2.28 39.73 -11.01
CA TRP A 511 2.07 39.03 -12.27
C TRP A 511 1.54 39.99 -13.35
N MET A 512 2.10 39.89 -14.56
CA MET A 512 1.71 40.73 -15.68
C MET A 512 0.58 40.09 -16.51
N GLU A 513 0.07 40.82 -17.49
CA GLU A 513 -0.90 40.27 -18.45
C GLU A 513 -0.33 39.02 -19.12
N ALA A 514 -1.18 38.00 -19.28
CA ALA A 514 -0.75 36.71 -19.77
C ALA A 514 -0.83 36.63 -21.31
N GLU A 515 0.16 35.99 -21.92
CA GLU A 515 0.30 35.82 -23.37
C GLU A 515 0.11 34.35 -23.75
N GLU A 516 -0.42 34.08 -24.95
CA GLU A 516 -0.56 32.72 -25.47
C GLU A 516 0.81 32.16 -25.88
N VAL A 517 1.08 30.88 -25.57
CA VAL A 517 2.26 30.18 -26.13
C VAL A 517 2.06 29.89 -27.62
N PRO A 518 3.13 29.83 -28.44
CA PRO A 518 3.02 29.83 -29.90
C PRO A 518 2.46 28.53 -30.50
N PHE A 519 2.45 27.43 -29.75
CA PHE A 519 1.93 26.12 -30.17
C PHE A 519 0.47 25.90 -29.75
N ASN A 520 -0.24 26.95 -29.32
CA ASN A 520 -1.69 26.90 -29.14
C ASN A 520 -2.42 26.96 -30.48
N SER A 521 -3.67 26.48 -30.51
CA SER A 521 -4.58 26.64 -31.64
C SER A 521 -6.00 26.96 -31.20
N ASP A 522 -6.80 27.45 -32.14
CA ASP A 522 -8.25 27.59 -31.98
C ASP A 522 -9.00 26.28 -32.29
N ASP A 523 -8.32 25.27 -32.87
CA ASP A 523 -8.92 23.98 -33.32
C ASP A 523 -8.61 22.79 -32.40
N TYR A 524 -7.74 22.97 -31.41
CA TYR A 524 -7.38 21.94 -30.43
C TYR A 524 -7.04 22.58 -29.09
N SER A 525 -7.09 21.79 -28.04
CA SER A 525 -6.76 22.18 -26.68
C SER A 525 -5.28 21.98 -26.37
N THR A 526 -4.73 22.88 -25.57
CA THR A 526 -3.48 22.69 -24.85
C THR A 526 -3.71 23.04 -23.38
N GLY A 527 -3.19 22.24 -22.46
CA GLY A 527 -3.40 22.47 -21.04
C GLY A 527 -2.50 21.63 -20.15
N HIS A 528 -2.75 21.74 -18.85
CA HIS A 528 -2.03 21.01 -17.80
C HIS A 528 -0.50 21.12 -17.90
N PRO A 529 0.06 22.35 -17.95
CA PRO A 529 1.49 22.53 -18.07
C PRO A 529 2.25 22.03 -16.84
N ALA A 530 3.39 21.38 -17.05
CA ALA A 530 4.32 20.94 -16.03
C ALA A 530 5.76 21.21 -16.49
N LEU A 531 6.49 22.00 -15.71
CA LEU A 531 7.84 22.40 -16.04
C LEU A 531 8.85 21.44 -15.39
N SER A 532 9.93 21.11 -16.11
CA SER A 532 11.07 20.41 -15.52
C SER A 532 11.73 21.24 -14.41
N PRO A 533 12.37 20.61 -13.41
CA PRO A 533 13.01 21.33 -12.30
C PRO A 533 14.11 22.32 -12.73
N ASP A 534 14.74 22.12 -13.88
CA ASP A 534 15.72 23.04 -14.46
C ASP A 534 15.10 24.15 -15.31
N GLY A 535 13.78 24.15 -15.50
CA GLY A 535 13.02 25.10 -16.29
C GLY A 535 13.14 24.94 -17.81
N LYS A 536 13.84 23.91 -18.31
CA LYS A 536 14.20 23.79 -19.74
C LYS A 536 13.24 22.96 -20.56
N LYS A 537 12.30 22.24 -19.94
CA LYS A 537 11.29 21.44 -20.64
C LYS A 537 9.91 21.75 -20.09
N LEU A 538 8.97 21.99 -20.98
CA LEU A 538 7.56 22.17 -20.65
C LEU A 538 6.78 20.99 -21.19
N TYR A 539 6.29 20.17 -20.27
CA TYR A 539 5.35 19.08 -20.54
C TYR A 539 3.93 19.63 -20.50
N PHE A 540 3.06 19.14 -21.37
CA PHE A 540 1.67 19.57 -21.40
C PHE A 540 0.78 18.54 -22.09
N VAL A 541 -0.53 18.70 -21.96
CA VAL A 541 -1.54 17.80 -22.50
C VAL A 541 -2.22 18.45 -23.70
N SER A 542 -2.50 17.66 -24.73
CA SER A 542 -3.15 18.16 -25.95
C SER A 542 -3.88 17.05 -26.71
N ASP A 543 -4.92 17.44 -27.47
CA ASP A 543 -5.62 16.67 -28.49
C ASP A 543 -5.19 17.11 -29.92
N MET A 544 -4.03 17.76 -30.05
CA MET A 544 -3.50 18.23 -31.34
C MET A 544 -3.23 17.07 -32.33
N PRO A 545 -3.08 17.36 -33.64
CA PRO A 545 -2.69 16.35 -34.62
C PRO A 545 -1.41 15.59 -34.21
N GLY A 546 -1.45 14.26 -34.27
CA GLY A 546 -0.36 13.39 -33.82
C GLY A 546 -0.57 12.77 -32.43
N THR A 547 -1.67 13.10 -31.75
CA THR A 547 -2.17 12.40 -30.55
C THR A 547 -2.55 10.94 -30.89
N ILE A 548 -2.24 10.02 -29.97
CA ILE A 548 -2.53 8.59 -30.06
C ILE A 548 -3.95 8.30 -29.58
N GLY A 549 -4.36 8.89 -28.44
CA GLY A 549 -5.68 8.72 -27.83
C GLY A 549 -6.57 9.95 -27.90
N ASP A 550 -7.38 10.13 -26.86
CA ASP A 550 -8.24 11.30 -26.66
C ASP A 550 -7.40 12.55 -26.32
N THR A 551 -6.40 12.39 -25.44
CA THR A 551 -5.42 13.43 -25.09
C THR A 551 -4.10 12.80 -24.69
N ASP A 552 -3.00 13.37 -25.17
CA ASP A 552 -1.65 12.85 -24.92
C ASP A 552 -0.78 13.89 -24.20
N ILE A 553 0.28 13.42 -23.56
CA ILE A 553 1.35 14.27 -23.04
C ILE A 553 2.37 14.55 -24.15
N PHE A 554 2.61 15.84 -24.38
CA PHE A 554 3.62 16.40 -25.26
C PHE A 554 4.69 17.15 -24.45
N VAL A 555 5.85 17.39 -25.08
CA VAL A 555 6.95 18.17 -24.51
C VAL A 555 7.52 19.14 -25.54
N VAL A 556 7.90 20.34 -25.07
CA VAL A 556 8.73 21.30 -25.80
C VAL A 556 9.97 21.66 -24.97
N ASP A 557 11.07 21.97 -25.66
CA ASP A 557 12.22 22.63 -25.03
C ASP A 557 11.91 24.12 -24.85
N VAL A 558 12.17 24.65 -23.66
CA VAL A 558 12.14 26.08 -23.34
C VAL A 558 13.55 26.63 -23.54
N LEU A 559 13.72 27.50 -24.54
CA LEU A 559 15.01 28.02 -24.95
C LEU A 559 15.38 29.28 -24.14
N ASP A 560 16.68 29.59 -24.04
CA ASP A 560 17.19 30.71 -23.22
C ASP A 560 16.61 32.08 -23.60
N ASN A 561 16.17 32.24 -24.84
CA ASN A 561 15.51 33.46 -25.34
C ASN A 561 14.00 33.52 -25.03
N GLY A 562 13.46 32.52 -24.32
CA GLY A 562 12.02 32.38 -24.01
C GLY A 562 11.17 31.80 -25.15
N SER A 563 11.78 31.31 -26.23
CA SER A 563 11.07 30.60 -27.30
C SER A 563 11.00 29.09 -27.04
N TYR A 564 10.23 28.36 -27.86
CA TYR A 564 9.95 26.94 -27.68
C TYR A 564 10.35 26.13 -28.90
N SER A 565 10.75 24.88 -28.71
CA SER A 565 10.84 23.91 -29.81
C SER A 565 9.45 23.51 -30.33
N GLU A 566 9.43 22.78 -31.44
CA GLU A 566 8.21 22.09 -31.89
C GLU A 566 7.74 21.06 -30.84
N PRO A 567 6.42 20.93 -30.59
CA PRO A 567 5.85 19.90 -29.72
C PRO A 567 6.21 18.49 -30.15
N LYS A 568 6.60 17.66 -29.18
CA LYS A 568 6.89 16.23 -29.37
C LYS A 568 6.00 15.39 -28.48
N ASN A 569 5.29 14.44 -29.06
CA ASN A 569 4.50 13.45 -28.33
C ASN A 569 5.45 12.50 -27.54
N LEU A 570 5.13 12.17 -26.29
CA LEU A 570 5.96 11.26 -25.47
C LEU A 570 5.90 9.78 -25.89
N GLY A 571 5.04 9.44 -26.86
CA GLY A 571 4.95 8.14 -27.47
C GLY A 571 4.18 7.10 -26.64
N PRO A 572 4.01 5.88 -27.18
CA PRO A 572 3.11 4.85 -26.63
C PRO A 572 3.63 4.19 -25.34
N GLY A 573 4.83 4.55 -24.87
CA GLY A 573 5.33 4.14 -23.55
C GLY A 573 4.69 4.93 -22.41
N ILE A 574 4.20 6.15 -22.70
CA ILE A 574 3.52 7.03 -21.74
C ILE A 574 2.05 7.19 -22.13
N ASN A 575 1.81 7.53 -23.40
CA ASN A 575 0.50 7.83 -23.93
C ASN A 575 -0.21 6.54 -24.39
N THR A 576 -1.53 6.52 -24.28
CA THR A 576 -2.39 5.39 -24.62
C THR A 576 -3.43 5.80 -25.66
N GLU A 577 -4.32 4.88 -26.01
CA GLU A 577 -5.48 5.17 -26.86
C GLU A 577 -6.60 5.94 -26.13
N GLN A 578 -6.38 6.35 -24.87
CA GLN A 578 -7.35 7.03 -24.02
C GLN A 578 -6.81 8.41 -23.58
N LYS A 579 -7.01 8.83 -22.33
CA LYS A 579 -6.60 10.15 -21.82
C LYS A 579 -5.41 10.04 -20.89
N GLU A 580 -4.33 10.74 -21.21
CA GLU A 580 -3.27 11.10 -20.29
C GLU A 580 -3.38 12.58 -19.91
N MET A 581 -3.41 12.87 -18.61
CA MET A 581 -3.68 14.21 -18.09
C MET A 581 -2.83 14.56 -16.86
N PHE A 582 -2.78 15.86 -16.51
CA PHE A 582 -2.14 16.37 -15.29
C PHE A 582 -0.71 15.85 -15.03
N PRO A 583 0.23 16.05 -15.97
CA PRO A 583 1.62 15.71 -15.71
C PRO A 583 2.17 16.55 -14.53
N PHE A 584 3.11 15.98 -13.81
CA PHE A 584 3.96 16.63 -12.81
C PHE A 584 5.32 15.97 -12.86
N ILE A 585 6.41 16.74 -12.93
CA ILE A 585 7.76 16.20 -13.06
C ILE A 585 8.68 16.78 -12.00
N ASN A 586 9.52 15.92 -11.43
CA ASN A 586 10.63 16.28 -10.55
C ASN A 586 11.92 15.63 -11.06
N ASP A 587 13.06 15.79 -10.36
CA ASP A 587 14.36 15.30 -10.84
C ASP A 587 14.47 13.77 -11.03
N LYS A 588 13.50 13.01 -10.53
CA LYS A 588 13.54 11.55 -10.50
C LYS A 588 12.46 10.92 -11.37
N LYS A 589 11.26 11.51 -11.37
CA LYS A 589 10.06 10.89 -11.95
C LYS A 589 9.13 11.89 -12.62
N LEU A 590 8.45 11.40 -13.64
CA LEU A 590 7.21 11.96 -14.17
C LEU A 590 6.03 11.25 -13.50
N TYR A 591 5.09 12.03 -13.02
CA TYR A 591 3.78 11.60 -12.54
C TYR A 591 2.72 12.11 -13.50
N PHE A 592 1.67 11.34 -13.73
CA PHE A 592 0.52 11.76 -14.55
C PHE A 592 -0.72 10.94 -14.18
N ALA A 593 -1.89 11.41 -14.59
CA ALA A 593 -3.15 10.69 -14.45
C ALA A 593 -3.55 10.07 -15.79
N SER A 594 -4.10 8.85 -15.79
CA SER A 594 -4.60 8.21 -17.01
C SER A 594 -5.81 7.32 -16.75
N ASN A 595 -6.70 7.20 -17.74
CA ASN A 595 -7.77 6.20 -17.76
C ASN A 595 -7.53 5.07 -18.78
N GLY A 596 -6.40 5.09 -19.51
CA GLY A 596 -6.03 4.06 -20.49
C GLY A 596 -5.09 2.99 -19.94
N HIS A 597 -4.20 3.35 -19.01
CA HIS A 597 -3.38 2.37 -18.31
C HIS A 597 -4.22 1.46 -17.40
N VAL A 598 -3.67 0.29 -17.03
CA VAL A 598 -4.37 -0.60 -16.08
C VAL A 598 -4.44 0.07 -14.72
N GLY A 599 -5.66 0.32 -14.24
CA GLY A 599 -5.92 1.09 -13.04
C GLY A 599 -7.23 0.70 -12.33
N LEU A 600 -7.50 1.38 -11.22
CA LEU A 600 -8.57 1.09 -10.27
C LEU A 600 -9.85 1.87 -10.54
N GLY A 601 -9.78 3.03 -11.20
CA GLY A 601 -10.84 4.02 -11.16
C GLY A 601 -11.15 4.66 -12.50
N GLY A 602 -11.54 5.93 -12.41
CA GLY A 602 -11.77 6.80 -13.55
C GLY A 602 -10.42 7.16 -14.16
N LEU A 603 -9.85 8.27 -13.71
CA LEU A 603 -8.42 8.55 -13.80
C LEU A 603 -7.67 7.93 -12.62
N ASP A 604 -6.52 7.34 -12.87
CA ASP A 604 -5.59 6.86 -11.86
C ASP A 604 -4.23 7.58 -12.01
N VAL A 605 -3.53 7.81 -10.91
CA VAL A 605 -2.17 8.37 -10.88
C VAL A 605 -1.14 7.27 -11.16
N TYR A 606 -0.20 7.58 -12.04
CA TYR A 606 0.95 6.77 -12.40
C TYR A 606 2.24 7.52 -12.17
N GLU A 607 3.33 6.77 -11.96
CA GLU A 607 4.70 7.28 -11.90
C GLU A 607 5.60 6.58 -12.91
N VAL A 608 6.59 7.31 -13.41
CA VAL A 608 7.59 6.81 -14.35
C VAL A 608 8.93 7.39 -13.97
N ALA A 609 9.88 6.54 -13.61
CA ALA A 609 11.27 6.95 -13.46
C ALA A 609 11.85 7.33 -14.83
N TYR A 610 12.72 8.33 -14.84
CA TYR A 610 13.47 8.67 -16.04
C TYR A 610 14.95 8.85 -15.71
N ASP A 611 15.81 8.53 -16.67
CA ASP A 611 17.25 8.73 -16.59
C ASP A 611 17.80 9.19 -17.95
N GLY A 612 19.13 9.18 -18.11
CA GLY A 612 19.79 9.58 -19.36
C GLY A 612 19.41 8.74 -20.60
N GLU A 613 18.73 7.59 -20.42
CA GLU A 613 18.25 6.73 -21.50
C GLU A 613 16.76 6.95 -21.82
N GLY A 614 16.04 7.76 -21.03
CA GLY A 614 14.62 8.09 -21.22
C GLY A 614 13.71 7.54 -20.11
N PHE A 615 12.40 7.50 -20.40
CA PHE A 615 11.37 7.01 -19.47
C PHE A 615 11.41 5.48 -19.34
N LYS A 616 11.28 4.98 -18.11
CA LYS A 616 11.19 3.56 -17.78
C LYS A 616 9.72 3.07 -17.79
N GLU A 617 9.43 1.96 -17.11
CA GLU A 617 8.09 1.39 -17.02
C GLU A 617 7.12 2.29 -16.23
N VAL A 618 5.88 2.40 -16.71
CA VAL A 618 4.79 3.11 -16.04
C VAL A 618 4.25 2.26 -14.90
N ILE A 619 4.24 2.83 -13.69
CA ILE A 619 3.82 2.13 -12.47
C ILE A 619 2.60 2.85 -11.89
N ASN A 620 1.51 2.10 -11.64
CA ASN A 620 0.33 2.63 -10.96
C ASN A 620 0.65 2.89 -9.47
N MET A 621 0.25 4.05 -8.96
CA MET A 621 0.53 4.46 -7.58
C MET A 621 -0.24 3.70 -6.50
N GLY A 622 -1.10 2.75 -6.85
CA GLY A 622 -1.80 1.86 -5.93
C GLY A 622 -2.72 2.56 -4.94
N GLN A 623 -3.37 1.77 -4.07
CA GLN A 623 -4.15 2.33 -2.96
C GLN A 623 -3.20 2.83 -1.85
N PRO A 624 -3.55 3.91 -1.13
CA PRO A 624 -4.80 4.67 -1.21
C PRO A 624 -4.71 5.93 -2.10
N ILE A 625 -3.60 6.14 -2.83
CA ILE A 625 -3.48 7.27 -3.78
C ILE A 625 -4.51 7.11 -4.89
N ASN A 626 -4.60 5.91 -5.46
CA ASN A 626 -5.64 5.54 -6.41
C ASN A 626 -6.80 4.84 -5.71
N SER A 627 -7.98 5.03 -6.26
CA SER A 627 -9.27 4.60 -5.74
C SER A 627 -10.14 4.11 -6.90
N ASN A 628 -11.40 3.77 -6.63
CA ASN A 628 -12.34 3.41 -7.68
C ASN A 628 -13.00 4.63 -8.35
N LYS A 629 -12.41 5.80 -8.22
CA LYS A 629 -12.92 7.12 -8.63
C LYS A 629 -11.83 7.86 -9.43
N ASP A 630 -12.00 9.14 -9.73
CA ASP A 630 -10.93 9.91 -10.37
C ASP A 630 -9.89 10.31 -9.33
N ASP A 631 -8.62 10.09 -9.66
CA ASP A 631 -7.46 10.40 -8.84
C ASP A 631 -6.39 11.03 -9.75
N PHE A 632 -6.10 12.32 -9.54
CA PHE A 632 -5.34 13.10 -10.51
C PHE A 632 -4.66 14.33 -9.89
N SER A 633 -3.88 15.05 -10.70
CA SER A 633 -3.13 16.25 -10.29
C SER A 633 -2.22 16.03 -9.08
N TYR A 634 -1.48 14.93 -9.12
CA TYR A 634 -0.55 14.55 -8.08
C TYR A 634 0.72 15.41 -8.12
N ILE A 635 1.08 16.00 -6.98
CA ILE A 635 2.36 16.68 -6.75
C ILE A 635 3.02 16.11 -5.50
N VAL A 636 4.36 16.01 -5.50
CA VAL A 636 5.12 15.49 -4.36
C VAL A 636 6.43 16.23 -4.19
N ASN A 637 6.79 16.49 -2.94
CA ASN A 637 8.15 16.80 -2.54
C ASN A 637 8.83 15.49 -2.14
N GLU A 638 9.86 15.09 -2.90
CA GLU A 638 10.60 13.84 -2.65
C GLU A 638 11.56 13.93 -1.47
N GLU A 639 11.86 15.13 -0.96
CA GLU A 639 12.76 15.29 0.19
C GLU A 639 12.07 14.90 1.50
N ASP A 640 10.84 15.35 1.70
CA ASP A 640 10.05 15.07 2.89
C ASP A 640 8.94 14.02 2.65
N GLN A 641 8.82 13.53 1.41
CA GLN A 641 7.85 12.51 0.99
C GLN A 641 6.38 12.92 1.22
N LYS A 642 6.11 14.24 1.14
CA LYS A 642 4.80 14.85 1.33
C LYS A 642 4.28 15.47 0.04
N GLY A 643 2.96 15.53 -0.10
CA GLY A 643 2.37 16.05 -1.33
C GLY A 643 0.87 16.16 -1.31
N TYR A 644 0.31 16.43 -2.49
CA TYR A 644 -1.12 16.65 -2.69
C TYR A 644 -1.60 15.97 -3.98
N PHE A 645 -2.87 15.61 -4.03
CA PHE A 645 -3.56 15.20 -5.26
C PHE A 645 -5.06 15.53 -5.12
N ALA A 646 -5.82 15.46 -6.23
CA ALA A 646 -7.25 15.67 -6.25
C ALA A 646 -8.01 14.37 -6.52
N SER A 647 -9.20 14.24 -5.93
CA SER A 647 -10.06 13.09 -6.15
C SER A 647 -11.53 13.35 -5.81
N ASN A 648 -12.43 12.72 -6.56
CA ASN A 648 -13.87 12.65 -6.26
C ASN A 648 -14.25 11.38 -5.48
N ARG A 649 -13.28 10.81 -4.75
CA ARG A 649 -13.49 9.67 -3.84
C ARG A 649 -14.54 9.97 -2.76
N ARG A 650 -15.20 8.91 -2.33
CA ARG A 650 -16.14 8.97 -1.21
C ARG A 650 -15.42 9.40 0.08
N GLY A 651 -16.07 10.28 0.84
CA GLY A 651 -15.54 10.82 2.10
C GLY A 651 -14.98 12.23 1.98
N GLY A 652 -14.91 12.76 0.76
CA GLY A 652 -14.72 14.17 0.48
C GLY A 652 -15.94 15.04 0.84
N LYS A 653 -15.77 16.36 0.69
CA LYS A 653 -16.74 17.43 0.90
C LYS A 653 -17.44 17.84 -0.40
N GLY A 654 -16.73 17.82 -1.53
CA GLY A 654 -17.19 18.35 -2.81
C GLY A 654 -17.23 17.31 -3.93
N ASP A 655 -17.13 17.82 -5.17
CA ASP A 655 -17.03 17.01 -6.38
C ASP A 655 -15.59 16.49 -6.47
N ASP A 656 -14.65 17.32 -6.94
CA ASP A 656 -13.22 17.05 -6.76
C ASP A 656 -12.70 17.73 -5.50
N ASP A 657 -11.97 16.98 -4.68
CA ASP A 657 -11.37 17.49 -3.46
C ASP A 657 -9.85 17.32 -3.49
N ILE A 658 -9.11 18.28 -2.95
CA ILE A 658 -7.66 18.14 -2.72
C ILE A 658 -7.42 17.37 -1.41
N TYR A 659 -6.53 16.39 -1.47
CA TYR A 659 -6.04 15.63 -0.33
C TYR A 659 -4.54 15.86 -0.18
N SER A 660 -4.06 16.04 1.05
CA SER A 660 -2.64 15.89 1.36
C SER A 660 -2.31 14.43 1.64
N PHE A 661 -1.08 14.03 1.30
CA PHE A 661 -0.56 12.73 1.67
C PHE A 661 0.86 12.81 2.23
N GLU A 662 1.23 11.79 2.99
CA GLU A 662 2.60 11.51 3.43
C GLU A 662 2.88 10.03 3.14
N ARG A 663 3.97 9.73 2.43
CA ARG A 663 4.41 8.34 2.26
C ARG A 663 5.01 7.89 3.58
N LEU A 664 4.36 6.93 4.22
CA LEU A 664 4.87 6.30 5.42
C LEU A 664 5.93 5.30 4.97
N VAL A 665 7.18 5.77 4.89
CA VAL A 665 8.32 4.88 4.72
C VAL A 665 8.37 3.99 5.96
N LEU A 666 7.90 2.75 5.82
CA LEU A 666 8.28 1.74 6.77
C LEU A 666 9.78 1.59 6.61
N GLU A 667 10.54 1.86 7.66
CA GLU A 667 11.87 1.27 7.77
C GLU A 667 11.69 -0.21 7.42
N GLU A 668 12.31 -0.66 6.32
CA GLU A 668 12.36 -2.08 6.02
C GLU A 668 12.97 -2.72 7.27
N VAL A 669 12.16 -3.42 8.06
CA VAL A 669 12.67 -4.20 9.18
C VAL A 669 13.58 -5.23 8.54
N VAL A 670 14.89 -5.01 8.65
CA VAL A 670 15.89 -5.90 8.10
C VAL A 670 15.78 -7.20 8.90
N LYS A 671 15.04 -8.18 8.36
CA LYS A 671 14.82 -9.47 9.02
C LYS A 671 16.01 -10.42 8.91
N ASN A 672 17.17 -9.92 8.47
CA ASN A 672 18.33 -10.78 8.30
C ASN A 672 18.78 -11.25 9.68
N ALA A 673 18.79 -12.55 9.87
CA ALA A 673 19.24 -13.15 11.11
C ALA A 673 20.06 -14.40 10.82
N ILE A 674 20.93 -14.75 11.76
CA ILE A 674 21.57 -16.06 11.81
C ILE A 674 21.05 -16.75 13.06
N SER A 675 20.38 -17.88 12.89
CA SER A 675 19.92 -18.74 13.97
C SER A 675 20.59 -20.11 13.89
N GLY A 676 20.62 -20.82 15.00
CA GLY A 676 21.19 -22.16 15.02
C GLY A 676 20.98 -22.86 16.34
N VAL A 677 21.40 -24.13 16.36
CA VAL A 677 21.43 -24.95 17.57
C VAL A 677 22.84 -25.50 17.73
N VAL A 678 23.34 -25.43 18.96
CA VAL A 678 24.62 -26.05 19.33
C VAL A 678 24.35 -27.42 19.93
N THR A 679 24.98 -28.45 19.40
CA THR A 679 24.87 -29.84 19.88
C THR A 679 26.23 -30.44 20.17
N GLU A 680 26.25 -31.49 20.97
CA GLU A 680 27.45 -32.30 21.19
C GLU A 680 27.62 -33.33 20.06
N LEU A 681 28.83 -33.48 19.54
CA LEU A 681 29.11 -34.23 18.32
C LEU A 681 28.73 -35.72 18.38
N ILE A 682 28.94 -36.38 19.52
CA ILE A 682 28.78 -37.84 19.65
C ILE A 682 27.38 -38.21 20.12
N THR A 683 26.92 -37.55 21.18
CA THR A 683 25.63 -37.81 21.82
C THR A 683 24.47 -37.16 21.07
N GLY A 684 24.73 -36.08 20.34
CA GLY A 684 23.68 -35.23 19.76
C GLY A 684 22.96 -34.39 20.81
N ASP A 685 23.42 -34.40 22.07
CA ASP A 685 22.77 -33.68 23.16
C ASP A 685 22.79 -32.17 22.88
N LEU A 686 21.66 -31.51 23.13
CA LEU A 686 21.54 -30.05 23.04
C LEU A 686 22.50 -29.40 24.03
N MET A 687 23.12 -28.30 23.60
CA MET A 687 24.24 -27.69 24.33
C MET A 687 23.85 -26.32 24.91
N PRO A 688 23.11 -26.26 26.03
CA PRO A 688 22.77 -25.00 26.68
C PRO A 688 23.99 -24.39 27.37
N LYS A 689 24.06 -23.07 27.51
CA LYS A 689 25.19 -22.36 28.14
C LYS A 689 26.52 -22.43 27.38
N ALA A 690 26.49 -22.59 26.05
CA ALA A 690 27.66 -22.37 25.19
C ALA A 690 27.74 -20.89 24.79
N LEU A 691 28.93 -20.29 24.81
CA LEU A 691 29.12 -18.91 24.37
C LEU A 691 29.31 -18.89 22.84
N VAL A 692 28.41 -18.20 22.15
CA VAL A 692 28.42 -17.99 20.69
C VAL A 692 28.78 -16.54 20.40
N THR A 693 29.81 -16.31 19.60
CA THR A 693 30.32 -14.98 19.23
C THR A 693 30.17 -14.76 17.73
N LEU A 694 29.57 -13.64 17.34
CA LEU A 694 29.43 -13.21 15.95
C LEU A 694 30.52 -12.19 15.60
N LEU A 695 31.23 -12.46 14.51
CA LEU A 695 32.35 -11.67 14.00
C LEU A 695 32.07 -11.23 12.56
N ASP A 696 32.53 -10.03 12.20
CA ASP A 696 32.50 -9.54 10.81
C ASP A 696 33.60 -10.17 9.94
N GLU A 697 33.68 -9.76 8.67
CA GLU A 697 34.70 -10.24 7.71
C GLU A 697 36.15 -9.89 8.12
N ASN A 698 36.32 -8.88 8.98
CA ASN A 698 37.61 -8.45 9.51
C ASN A 698 37.94 -9.11 10.86
N ASN A 699 37.14 -10.08 11.31
CA ASN A 699 37.22 -10.73 12.62
C ASN A 699 37.00 -9.78 13.81
N ILE A 700 36.28 -8.68 13.61
CA ILE A 700 35.87 -7.77 14.69
C ILE A 700 34.60 -8.33 15.33
N LYS A 701 34.58 -8.40 16.66
CA LYS A 701 33.41 -8.85 17.43
C LYS A 701 32.26 -7.87 17.29
N LEU A 702 31.14 -8.34 16.78
CA LEU A 702 29.91 -7.57 16.64
C LEU A 702 28.97 -7.81 17.82
N LYS A 703 28.66 -9.08 18.08
CA LYS A 703 27.71 -9.52 19.11
C LYS A 703 28.20 -10.83 19.75
N GLU A 704 27.75 -11.13 20.96
CA GLU A 704 27.93 -12.43 21.59
C GLU A 704 26.70 -12.77 22.42
N MET A 705 26.41 -14.05 22.56
CA MET A 705 25.32 -14.54 23.40
C MET A 705 25.63 -15.94 23.93
N VAL A 706 24.83 -16.37 24.89
CA VAL A 706 24.92 -17.71 25.45
C VAL A 706 23.72 -18.50 24.94
N THR A 707 23.92 -19.76 24.54
CA THR A 707 22.83 -20.61 24.07
C THR A 707 21.78 -20.86 25.15
N GLU A 708 20.51 -20.87 24.73
CA GLU A 708 19.35 -21.15 25.57
C GLU A 708 19.30 -22.60 26.05
N ASP A 709 18.32 -22.95 26.89
CA ASP A 709 18.19 -24.30 27.47
C ASP A 709 18.03 -25.42 26.44
N ASP A 710 17.54 -25.10 25.24
CA ASP A 710 17.43 -26.00 24.09
C ASP A 710 18.67 -25.96 23.16
N GLY A 711 19.74 -25.27 23.57
CA GLY A 711 20.96 -25.11 22.79
C GLY A 711 20.85 -24.11 21.64
N SER A 712 19.73 -23.40 21.49
CA SER A 712 19.52 -22.45 20.41
C SER A 712 20.22 -21.11 20.63
N PHE A 713 20.49 -20.40 19.52
CA PHE A 713 20.97 -19.02 19.48
C PHE A 713 20.41 -18.28 18.27
N VAL A 714 20.26 -16.95 18.37
CA VAL A 714 19.81 -16.09 17.26
C VAL A 714 20.51 -14.73 17.31
N PHE A 715 21.11 -14.32 16.18
CA PHE A 715 21.58 -12.96 15.96
C PHE A 715 20.70 -12.27 14.91
N GLU A 716 19.93 -11.27 15.35
CA GLU A 716 19.06 -10.46 14.49
C GLU A 716 19.75 -9.17 14.02
N ASP A 717 19.07 -8.42 13.14
CA ASP A 717 19.49 -7.12 12.59
C ASP A 717 20.85 -7.13 11.89
N LEU A 718 21.06 -8.13 11.02
CA LEU A 718 22.30 -8.27 10.26
C LEU A 718 22.25 -7.55 8.90
N GLU A 719 23.39 -7.14 8.37
CA GLU A 719 23.47 -6.59 7.01
C GLU A 719 23.13 -7.68 5.98
N SER A 720 22.68 -7.31 4.78
CA SER A 720 22.33 -8.27 3.72
C SER A 720 23.51 -8.54 2.80
N ASN A 721 23.65 -9.77 2.31
CA ASN A 721 24.75 -10.20 1.44
C ASN A 721 26.12 -10.02 2.11
N THR A 722 26.15 -10.17 3.43
CA THR A 722 27.35 -10.02 4.26
C THR A 722 27.73 -11.35 4.86
N LYS A 723 29.02 -11.67 4.82
CA LYS A 723 29.58 -12.89 5.41
C LYS A 723 29.94 -12.65 6.87
N TYR A 724 29.51 -13.56 7.73
CA TYR A 724 29.79 -13.57 9.16
C TYR A 724 30.53 -14.83 9.57
N THR A 725 31.33 -14.71 10.63
CA THR A 725 31.98 -15.84 11.30
C THR A 725 31.36 -16.03 12.68
N ILE A 726 30.90 -17.24 12.98
CA ILE A 726 30.34 -17.62 14.28
C ILE A 726 31.35 -18.50 14.99
N LYS A 727 31.83 -18.04 16.14
CA LYS A 727 32.76 -18.76 17.01
C LYS A 727 32.03 -19.24 18.26
N THR A 728 32.08 -20.54 18.53
CA THR A 728 31.43 -21.17 19.68
C THR A 728 32.45 -21.74 20.64
N THR A 729 32.29 -21.45 21.93
CA THR A 729 33.19 -21.90 23.00
C THR A 729 32.40 -22.40 24.20
N ARG A 730 32.89 -23.46 24.84
CA ARG A 730 32.33 -24.00 26.10
C ARG A 730 33.42 -24.75 26.86
N SER A 731 33.43 -24.64 28.19
CA SER A 731 34.38 -25.38 29.03
C SER A 731 34.28 -26.89 28.78
N GLU A 732 35.41 -27.58 28.68
CA GLU A 732 35.49 -29.02 28.38
C GLU A 732 35.06 -29.43 26.96
N PHE A 733 34.95 -28.48 26.01
CA PHE A 733 34.82 -28.75 24.57
C PHE A 733 35.87 -28.00 23.73
N PHE A 734 36.24 -28.55 22.57
CA PHE A 734 37.04 -27.83 21.57
C PHE A 734 36.24 -26.64 21.01
N GLU A 735 36.91 -25.53 20.69
CA GLU A 735 36.28 -24.42 20.00
C GLU A 735 35.82 -24.82 18.59
N ASN A 736 34.69 -24.26 18.14
CA ASN A 736 34.18 -24.46 16.79
C ASN A 736 34.00 -23.11 16.10
N VAL A 737 34.36 -23.03 14.82
CA VAL A 737 34.21 -21.84 14.00
C VAL A 737 33.49 -22.20 12.70
N VAL A 738 32.38 -21.54 12.43
CA VAL A 738 31.56 -21.69 11.22
C VAL A 738 31.35 -20.34 10.55
N THR A 739 31.10 -20.33 9.25
CA THR A 739 30.78 -19.09 8.51
C THR A 739 29.38 -19.17 7.91
N ALA A 740 28.67 -18.06 7.90
CA ALA A 740 27.36 -17.93 7.28
C ALA A 740 27.27 -16.64 6.47
N GLU A 741 26.52 -16.68 5.37
CA GLU A 741 26.27 -15.51 4.53
C GLU A 741 24.78 -15.19 4.55
N THR A 742 24.46 -13.98 4.96
CA THR A 742 23.09 -13.47 5.03
C THR A 742 22.60 -13.06 3.64
N LYS A 743 21.29 -13.16 3.40
CA LYS A 743 20.65 -12.57 2.21
C LYS A 743 19.51 -11.66 2.64
N LYS A 744 19.05 -10.81 1.72
CA LYS A 744 18.00 -9.83 2.00
C LYS A 744 16.71 -10.51 2.51
N ASN A 745 16.29 -10.13 3.71
CA ASN A 745 15.11 -10.59 4.45
C ASN A 745 15.05 -12.11 4.70
N GLU A 746 16.20 -12.73 5.00
CA GLU A 746 16.31 -14.17 5.24
C GLU A 746 16.89 -14.49 6.62
N VAL A 747 16.37 -15.55 7.25
CA VAL A 747 16.97 -16.15 8.44
C VAL A 747 17.82 -17.35 8.00
N VAL A 748 19.11 -17.28 8.22
CA VAL A 748 20.08 -18.33 7.88
C VAL A 748 20.25 -19.25 9.08
N ASN A 749 19.96 -20.54 8.89
CA ASN A 749 20.15 -21.55 9.94
C ASN A 749 21.54 -22.18 9.85
N VAL A 750 22.22 -22.31 10.99
CA VAL A 750 23.56 -22.88 11.09
C VAL A 750 23.59 -23.96 12.18
N ASP A 751 23.99 -25.16 11.80
CA ASP A 751 24.20 -26.26 12.75
C ASP A 751 25.62 -26.22 13.29
N ILE A 752 25.78 -26.15 14.62
CA ILE A 752 27.09 -26.12 15.27
C ILE A 752 27.24 -27.38 16.13
N THR A 753 28.29 -28.15 15.87
CA THR A 753 28.62 -29.35 16.66
C THR A 753 29.93 -29.15 17.44
N MET A 754 29.90 -29.47 18.73
CA MET A 754 31.01 -29.28 19.66
C MET A 754 31.55 -30.64 20.14
N LYS A 755 32.87 -30.82 20.12
CA LYS A 755 33.52 -32.09 20.49
C LYS A 755 34.08 -32.01 21.92
N LYS A 756 33.74 -32.99 22.77
CA LYS A 756 34.15 -33.02 24.18
C LYS A 756 35.65 -33.28 24.37
N LEU A 757 36.29 -32.51 25.25
CA LEU A 757 37.70 -32.61 25.64
C LEU A 757 38.01 -33.84 26.51
N LYS A 758 37.03 -34.32 27.29
CA LYS A 758 37.21 -35.30 28.37
C LYS A 758 37.38 -36.76 27.93
N GLU A 759 37.22 -37.09 26.66
CA GLU A 759 37.34 -38.49 26.20
C GLU A 759 38.78 -38.98 26.07
N LEU A 760 39.76 -38.09 26.18
CA LEU A 760 41.19 -38.39 26.07
C LEU A 760 41.92 -38.44 27.42
N ILE A 761 41.26 -38.29 28.58
CA ILE A 761 41.93 -38.29 29.90
C ILE A 761 41.20 -39.24 30.87
N VAL A 762 41.88 -40.30 31.32
CA VAL A 762 41.41 -41.24 32.36
C VAL A 762 42.11 -40.93 33.68
N ILE A 763 41.39 -41.05 34.80
CA ILE A 763 41.99 -41.02 36.14
C ILE A 763 42.06 -42.46 36.64
N GLU A 764 43.27 -43.04 36.67
CA GLU A 764 43.55 -44.36 37.26
C GLU A 764 44.40 -44.14 38.52
N ASP A 765 43.97 -44.69 39.67
CA ASP A 765 44.69 -44.61 40.96
C ASP A 765 45.09 -43.17 41.38
N GLY A 766 44.26 -42.17 41.06
CA GLY A 766 44.52 -40.76 41.39
C GLY A 766 45.49 -40.05 40.44
N ILE A 767 45.97 -40.73 39.38
CA ILE A 767 46.89 -40.21 38.38
C ILE A 767 46.13 -39.91 37.09
N LYS A 768 46.25 -38.68 36.56
CA LYS A 768 45.67 -38.29 35.27
C LYS A 768 46.53 -38.87 34.14
N LYS A 769 45.97 -39.77 33.34
CA LYS A 769 46.61 -40.38 32.16
C LYS A 769 45.83 -40.03 30.90
N LEU A 770 46.51 -39.95 29.76
CA LEU A 770 45.81 -39.85 28.48
C LEU A 770 45.24 -41.20 28.05
N LYS A 771 43.98 -41.23 27.63
CA LYS A 771 43.32 -42.37 26.99
C LYS A 771 43.79 -42.48 25.53
N THR A 772 45.01 -42.95 25.33
CA THR A 772 45.50 -43.35 24.01
C THR A 772 45.30 -44.85 23.85
N ASP A 773 44.99 -45.33 22.65
CA ASP A 773 45.12 -46.76 22.38
C ASP A 773 46.58 -47.18 22.62
N MET A 774 46.80 -48.36 23.20
CA MET A 774 48.14 -48.78 23.66
C MET A 774 49.17 -48.68 22.53
N ILE A 775 50.25 -47.93 22.74
CA ILE A 775 51.33 -47.82 21.76
C ILE A 775 52.14 -49.11 21.78
N PHE A 776 51.87 -49.99 20.82
CA PHE A 776 52.57 -51.25 20.69
C PHE A 776 53.91 -51.09 19.99
N PHE A 777 54.91 -51.82 20.50
CA PHE A 777 56.20 -52.00 19.85
C PHE A 777 56.36 -53.44 19.38
N ASP A 778 57.02 -53.61 18.24
CA ASP A 778 57.43 -54.93 17.77
C ASP A 778 58.39 -55.59 18.78
N PHE A 779 58.37 -56.92 18.82
CA PHE A 779 59.28 -57.70 19.66
C PHE A 779 60.73 -57.29 19.37
N ASP A 780 61.48 -56.98 20.43
CA ASP A 780 62.88 -56.56 20.37
C ASP A 780 63.17 -55.23 19.64
N LYS A 781 62.15 -54.39 19.42
CA LYS A 781 62.31 -53.11 18.71
C LYS A 781 61.82 -51.90 19.50
N SER A 782 62.35 -50.73 19.13
CA SER A 782 62.05 -49.43 19.74
C SER A 782 61.69 -48.31 18.75
N TYR A 783 61.53 -48.63 17.45
CA TYR A 783 61.01 -47.65 16.48
C TYR A 783 59.50 -47.46 16.64
N ILE A 784 59.00 -46.27 16.31
CA ILE A 784 57.58 -45.95 16.27
C ILE A 784 56.98 -46.58 15.00
N ARG A 785 56.02 -47.50 15.16
CA ARG A 785 55.26 -48.09 14.05
C ARG A 785 54.28 -47.08 13.45
N LYS A 786 53.76 -47.35 12.25
CA LYS A 786 52.80 -46.45 11.57
C LYS A 786 51.50 -46.30 12.36
N ASP A 787 50.96 -47.38 12.92
CA ASP A 787 49.79 -47.35 13.80
C ASP A 787 50.08 -46.58 15.10
N ALA A 788 51.22 -46.86 15.75
CA ALA A 788 51.69 -46.08 16.90
C ALA A 788 51.83 -44.58 16.60
N SER A 789 52.25 -44.22 15.38
CA SER A 789 52.40 -42.81 14.98
C SER A 789 51.05 -42.08 14.86
N LEU A 790 49.99 -42.77 14.44
CA LEU A 790 48.64 -42.20 14.38
C LEU A 790 48.09 -41.91 15.79
N GLU A 791 48.38 -42.77 16.77
CA GLU A 791 48.01 -42.54 18.17
C GLU A 791 48.84 -41.42 18.81
N LEU A 792 50.13 -41.33 18.46
CA LEU A 792 50.99 -40.22 18.91
C LEU A 792 50.58 -38.88 18.32
N ASP A 793 50.07 -38.84 17.08
CA ASP A 793 49.58 -37.62 16.47
C ASP A 793 48.36 -37.04 17.22
N LYS A 794 47.48 -37.89 17.77
CA LYS A 794 46.40 -37.44 18.68
C LYS A 794 46.96 -36.79 19.93
N LEU A 795 48.04 -37.34 20.50
CA LEU A 795 48.71 -36.75 21.66
C LEU A 795 49.36 -35.39 21.31
N VAL A 796 49.96 -35.28 20.13
CA VAL A 796 50.51 -34.00 19.63
C VAL A 796 49.43 -32.94 19.50
N GLU A 797 48.26 -33.29 18.95
CA GLU A 797 47.12 -32.38 18.82
C GLU A 797 46.70 -31.82 20.19
N VAL A 798 46.53 -32.70 21.18
CA VAL A 798 46.17 -32.32 22.56
C VAL A 798 47.25 -31.43 23.19
N MET A 799 48.52 -31.79 23.06
CA MET A 799 49.61 -30.98 23.63
C MET A 799 49.80 -29.64 22.89
N THR A 800 49.48 -29.57 21.60
CA THR A 800 49.55 -28.31 20.83
C THR A 800 48.48 -27.33 21.29
N GLU A 801 47.28 -27.83 21.56
CA GLU A 801 46.15 -27.05 22.06
C GLU A 801 46.40 -26.56 23.49
N TYR A 802 46.78 -27.47 24.39
CA TYR A 802 47.10 -27.15 25.78
C TYR A 802 48.57 -26.78 25.95
N LYS A 803 48.92 -25.53 25.66
CA LYS A 803 50.32 -25.05 25.67
C LYS A 803 51.06 -25.24 27.00
N ASP A 804 50.34 -25.30 28.12
CA ASP A 804 50.89 -25.48 29.46
C ASP A 804 50.97 -26.95 29.92
N MET A 805 50.45 -27.89 29.12
CA MET A 805 50.43 -29.31 29.48
C MET A 805 51.86 -29.88 29.50
N VAL A 806 52.19 -30.55 30.60
CA VAL A 806 53.46 -31.27 30.81
C VAL A 806 53.17 -32.74 31.11
N ILE A 807 53.87 -33.64 30.41
CA ILE A 807 53.66 -35.09 30.52
C ILE A 807 54.93 -35.85 30.95
N LYS A 808 54.75 -37.07 31.45
CA LYS A 808 55.77 -38.11 31.58
C LYS A 808 55.46 -39.25 30.62
N ILE A 809 56.52 -39.83 30.06
CA ILE A 809 56.46 -41.00 29.19
C ILE A 809 57.03 -42.18 29.96
N GLU A 810 56.22 -43.21 30.17
CA GLU A 810 56.62 -44.45 30.82
C GLU A 810 56.51 -45.60 29.82
N SER A 811 57.60 -46.30 29.52
CA SER A 811 57.59 -47.43 28.59
C SER A 811 57.89 -48.75 29.29
N HIS A 812 57.31 -49.83 28.76
CA HIS A 812 57.35 -51.17 29.35
C HIS A 812 57.72 -52.24 28.30
N THR A 813 58.20 -53.39 28.78
CA THR A 813 58.40 -54.60 27.98
C THR A 813 57.52 -55.73 28.50
N ASP A 814 57.40 -56.80 27.71
CA ASP A 814 56.92 -58.07 28.23
C ASP A 814 58.03 -58.80 29.00
N SER A 815 57.67 -59.89 29.67
CA SER A 815 58.59 -60.62 30.55
C SER A 815 59.58 -61.54 29.86
N ARG A 816 59.75 -61.44 28.53
CA ARG A 816 60.60 -62.37 27.77
C ARG A 816 61.96 -61.74 27.54
N GLY A 817 62.96 -62.28 28.23
CA GLY A 817 64.35 -61.84 28.13
C GLY A 817 64.94 -61.53 29.50
N PRO A 818 66.24 -61.23 29.59
CA PRO A 818 66.84 -60.83 30.86
C PRO A 818 66.30 -59.47 31.33
N ASP A 819 66.03 -59.32 32.63
CA ASP A 819 65.52 -58.07 33.24
C ASP A 819 66.34 -56.83 32.83
N VAL A 820 67.68 -56.95 32.84
CA VAL A 820 68.61 -55.88 32.44
C VAL A 820 68.39 -55.45 31.00
N TYR A 821 68.13 -56.41 30.12
CA TYR A 821 67.84 -56.16 28.71
C TYR A 821 66.48 -55.48 28.53
N ASN A 822 65.46 -55.98 29.22
CA ASN A 822 64.12 -55.40 29.22
C ASN A 822 64.10 -53.95 29.72
N LYS A 823 64.89 -53.65 30.76
CA LYS A 823 65.10 -52.28 31.25
C LYS A 823 65.74 -51.38 30.19
N TYR A 824 66.78 -51.86 29.51
CA TYR A 824 67.40 -51.12 28.41
C TYR A 824 66.43 -50.89 27.23
N LEU A 825 65.67 -51.91 26.83
CA LEU A 825 64.76 -51.85 25.69
C LEU A 825 63.57 -50.91 25.94
N SER A 826 62.96 -50.96 27.12
CA SER A 826 61.91 -50.02 27.50
C SER A 826 62.41 -48.57 27.54
N ASP A 827 63.63 -48.31 28.01
CA ASP A 827 64.19 -46.95 28.05
C ASP A 827 64.43 -46.40 26.64
N LYS A 828 64.89 -47.24 25.72
CA LYS A 828 64.95 -46.91 24.29
C LYS A 828 63.59 -46.54 23.72
N ARG A 829 62.52 -47.28 24.08
CA ARG A 829 61.14 -46.99 23.64
C ARG A 829 60.64 -45.64 24.15
N ALA A 830 60.88 -45.33 25.42
CA ALA A 830 60.51 -44.04 26.00
C ALA A 830 61.20 -42.87 25.27
N LYS A 831 62.50 -43.03 24.99
CA LYS A 831 63.30 -42.03 24.27
C LYS A 831 62.86 -41.86 22.81
N SER A 832 62.54 -42.93 22.10
CA SER A 832 61.99 -42.85 20.73
C SER A 832 60.64 -42.14 20.69
N THR A 833 59.79 -42.41 21.68
CA THR A 833 58.49 -41.74 21.82
C THR A 833 58.66 -40.24 22.07
N ARG A 834 59.57 -39.86 22.98
CA ARG A 834 59.94 -38.46 23.22
C ARG A 834 60.45 -37.76 21.95
N ALA A 835 61.34 -38.42 21.21
CA ALA A 835 61.89 -37.86 19.98
C ALA A 835 60.82 -37.62 18.90
N TYR A 836 59.82 -38.50 18.82
CA TYR A 836 58.69 -38.34 17.91
C TYR A 836 57.83 -37.11 18.26
N LEU A 837 57.46 -36.93 19.53
CA LEU A 837 56.67 -35.77 19.94
C LEU A 837 57.41 -34.44 19.68
N ILE A 838 58.71 -34.42 19.93
CA ILE A 838 59.55 -33.25 19.66
C ILE A 838 59.64 -32.97 18.16
N SER A 839 59.78 -33.98 17.31
CA SER A 839 59.85 -33.78 15.86
C SER A 839 58.52 -33.27 15.27
N LYS A 840 57.40 -33.47 15.98
CA LYS A 840 56.08 -32.93 15.65
C LYS A 840 55.80 -31.55 16.25
N GLY A 841 56.79 -30.92 16.89
CA GLY A 841 56.70 -29.53 17.34
C GLY A 841 56.40 -29.35 18.83
N ILE A 842 56.33 -30.42 19.62
CA ILE A 842 56.16 -30.31 21.08
C ILE A 842 57.51 -29.95 21.72
N SER A 843 57.52 -28.89 22.53
CA SER A 843 58.75 -28.43 23.17
C SER A 843 59.27 -29.44 24.20
N ALA A 844 60.60 -29.60 24.27
CA ALA A 844 61.25 -30.67 25.04
C ALA A 844 61.09 -30.53 26.56
N ASP A 845 60.88 -29.31 27.06
CA ASP A 845 60.58 -28.95 28.45
C ASP A 845 59.17 -29.37 28.89
N ARG A 846 58.28 -29.65 27.93
CA ARG A 846 56.92 -30.14 28.19
C ARG A 846 56.83 -31.66 28.35
N ILE A 847 57.98 -32.32 28.32
CA ILE A 847 58.14 -33.75 28.60
C ILE A 847 59.08 -33.85 29.81
N GLU A 848 58.51 -33.93 31.01
CA GLU A 848 59.28 -33.92 32.28
C GLU A 848 60.25 -35.08 32.36
N SER A 849 59.82 -36.27 31.95
CA SER A 849 60.68 -37.47 31.93
C SER A 849 60.22 -38.48 30.89
N ALA A 850 61.18 -39.25 30.35
CA ALA A 850 60.93 -40.42 29.51
C ALA A 850 61.73 -41.60 30.07
N ILE A 851 61.04 -42.54 30.75
CA ILE A 851 61.66 -43.60 31.57
C ILE A 851 61.16 -44.98 31.13
N GLY A 852 62.09 -45.91 30.98
CA GLY A 852 61.79 -47.33 30.79
C GLY A 852 61.74 -48.10 32.10
N TYR A 853 60.67 -48.86 32.33
CA TYR A 853 60.50 -49.70 33.53
C TYR A 853 60.78 -51.18 33.30
N GLY A 854 61.14 -51.58 32.09
CA GLY A 854 61.31 -52.98 31.72
C GLY A 854 60.02 -53.76 31.98
N GLU A 855 60.18 -54.94 32.56
CA GLU A 855 59.07 -55.82 32.94
C GLU A 855 58.62 -55.63 34.41
N GLU A 856 59.11 -54.60 35.11
CA GLU A 856 58.82 -54.39 36.54
C GLU A 856 57.35 -54.04 36.82
N ARG A 857 56.60 -53.63 35.79
CA ARG A 857 55.21 -53.14 35.88
C ARG A 857 54.32 -53.78 34.80
N LEU A 858 54.14 -55.10 34.90
CA LEU A 858 53.21 -55.86 34.04
C LEU A 858 51.76 -55.52 34.39
N ILE A 859 50.89 -55.49 33.38
CA ILE A 859 49.44 -55.22 33.54
C ILE A 859 48.60 -56.49 33.52
N ASN A 860 49.25 -57.64 33.38
CA ASN A 860 48.62 -58.96 33.41
C ASN A 860 49.55 -59.99 34.05
N GLU A 861 49.09 -61.24 34.14
CA GLU A 861 49.76 -62.34 34.82
C GLU A 861 51.00 -62.90 34.09
N CYS A 862 51.38 -62.33 32.94
CA CYS A 862 52.42 -62.85 32.06
C CYS A 862 53.84 -62.47 32.51
N GLY A 863 54.22 -62.94 33.70
CA GLY A 863 55.56 -62.78 34.27
C GLY A 863 56.54 -63.89 33.88
N ASN A 864 57.75 -63.82 34.44
CA ASN A 864 58.82 -64.80 34.21
C ASN A 864 58.36 -66.23 34.51
N GLY A 865 58.53 -67.12 33.52
CA GLY A 865 58.13 -68.53 33.61
C GLY A 865 56.63 -68.81 33.39
N VAL A 866 55.78 -67.78 33.22
CA VAL A 866 54.35 -67.95 32.93
C VAL A 866 54.12 -68.08 31.42
N ARG A 867 53.44 -69.15 30.99
CA ARG A 867 53.10 -69.36 29.58
C ARG A 867 51.89 -68.49 29.20
N CYS A 868 52.12 -67.45 28.40
CA CYS A 868 51.10 -66.57 27.88
C CYS A 868 50.98 -66.59 26.36
N SER A 869 49.84 -66.11 25.85
CA SER A 869 49.65 -65.91 24.41
C SER A 869 50.44 -64.69 23.92
N ARG A 870 50.65 -64.59 22.60
CA ARG A 870 51.37 -63.47 21.99
C ARG A 870 50.65 -62.14 22.25
N GLU A 871 49.33 -62.16 22.22
CA GLU A 871 48.45 -61.01 22.43
C GLU A 871 48.58 -60.51 23.88
N LYS A 872 48.62 -61.41 24.87
CA LYS A 872 48.83 -61.02 26.26
C LYS A 872 50.22 -60.43 26.52
N HIS A 873 51.26 -60.96 25.89
CA HIS A 873 52.58 -60.32 25.97
C HIS A 873 52.60 -58.96 25.25
N GLU A 874 51.84 -58.79 24.18
CA GLU A 874 51.74 -57.52 23.45
C GLU A 874 51.17 -56.38 24.31
N LEU A 875 50.16 -56.67 25.14
CA LEU A 875 49.62 -55.71 26.11
C LEU A 875 50.70 -55.13 27.04
N ASN A 876 51.72 -55.91 27.42
CA ASN A 876 52.81 -55.41 28.26
C ASN A 876 53.84 -54.55 27.51
N ARG A 877 53.95 -54.67 26.18
CA ARG A 877 54.86 -53.88 25.34
C ARG A 877 54.23 -52.53 24.97
N ARG A 878 54.04 -51.68 25.98
CA ARG A 878 53.28 -50.42 25.87
C ARG A 878 54.09 -49.20 26.29
N SER A 879 53.61 -48.01 25.91
CA SER A 879 53.94 -46.75 26.54
C SER A 879 52.69 -46.13 27.16
N GLU A 880 52.85 -45.54 28.34
CA GLU A 880 51.84 -44.76 29.06
C GLU A 880 52.26 -43.29 29.13
N PHE A 881 51.27 -42.40 29.09
CA PHE A 881 51.46 -40.95 29.17
C PHE A 881 50.75 -40.38 30.39
N VAL A 882 51.53 -39.93 31.36
CA VAL A 882 51.03 -39.37 32.61
C VAL A 882 51.06 -37.86 32.53
N ILE A 883 49.93 -37.20 32.79
CA ILE A 883 49.86 -35.74 32.83
C ILE A 883 50.32 -35.27 34.21
N VAL A 884 51.36 -34.45 34.24
CA VAL A 884 51.90 -33.86 35.47
C VAL A 884 51.29 -32.49 35.74
N LYS A 885 51.09 -31.73 34.67
CA LYS A 885 50.55 -30.38 34.70
C LYS A 885 49.64 -30.19 33.49
N MET A 886 48.52 -29.48 33.69
CA MET A 886 47.64 -29.00 32.63
C MET A 886 47.87 -27.50 32.45
#